data_AF-A0ABD1CI84-F1
#
_entry.id   AF-A0ABD1CI84-F1
#
_cell.length_a   1.000
_cell.length_b   1.000
_cell.length_c   1.000
_cell.angle_alpha   90.00
_cell.angle_beta   90.00
_cell.angle_gamma   90.00
#
_symmetry.space_group_name_H-M   'P 1'
#
loop_
_entity.id
_entity.type
_entity.pdbx_description
1 polymer ?
#
loop_
_entity_poly.entity_id
_entity_poly.type
_entity_poly.pdbx_seq_one_letter_code
_entity_poly.pdbx_strand_id
1 'polypeptide(L)'
;MFHFNQLNRSEVERFEAPLNKNIVEVCLDDLSVNPTGDPTWTPVHCVMPTRYCEFAERIRNLTVYDDDVWVVTFPKAGTTWTQEMVWLITNGLDYETASKVNVTERSLFLELFAAINAIELPDTISLVEAMPRPRNIKSHLPLALLPKQLWTVKPKIVYTARNPKDVTTSYMHHYRHLHGFQGSQQDYLDGILADKLIWCPQIKHATEFWRIMENHGDHVLFLHFEDMKRNLAEVIRKVCDFFGRSLSDQEIKQLEQHLSFDTMKDNKSVNYDHLVSNVAKAMGREQTDFKYCEFAERIRNFTVFEDDVWIVTFPKAGTTWTQEMVWLIAHDLDYETATRVNLTERSVFLELNTFFTDLEVPDTISLVEQMPRPRHIKSHLPLALLPKQLWTVKPKIVYTARNPKDVTTSYMHHYRHLHGFQGSQQDFLDAILADRLNWCPQVKHATEFWRLAENHRDHVLFVHFEDMKRNMSEVLEKVGGFFGKSLSSGQVERLEKHLSFEVMKDNKFANNQNLVSYLNEAMGRKIPDFRFMRKGQIGSYKDELPEEYVNKLKLAEMSCRTTTCCQRQVTISVPLTALDTRHKMFSYRVIDSQLTTDLHHQQIEIRLNDTSAIPDGQQKRTPAHCVITPTYLDAAERIRNLTVYEDDVWIVTFPKAGTTWTQEMVWLIDHDLDYGTASKVNLLERSVFLELSWVILGCPGDTIQQVEHLPRPRHIKTHLPLAFLPSQLWTVKPRIVYCARNPKDVAVSYMHHYHHLHGFTGPKEVFLDGLLADKVLWCPQVKHALDFWNVRQLDHVLFLHFEEMKKDLTSVLLRVMEFFNKQYNEAQLEQLADHLSFDTMRKNPSANNMALCKGIESISGRKVEFECVYKLVDDSKD
;
A
#
# COMPACT_ATOMS: atom_id res chain seq x y z
N MET A 1 -18.64 24.55 32.83
CA MET A 1 -17.86 25.14 31.70
C MET A 1 -18.06 24.41 30.36
N PHE A 2 -18.72 23.25 30.34
CA PHE A 2 -18.78 22.36 29.18
C PHE A 2 -20.21 21.93 28.90
N HIS A 3 -20.49 21.63 27.62
CA HIS A 3 -21.63 20.83 27.21
C HIS A 3 -21.13 19.44 26.78
N PHE A 4 -21.74 18.39 27.33
CA PHE A 4 -21.47 17.01 26.92
C PHE A 4 -22.63 16.47 26.08
N ASN A 5 -22.35 16.13 24.82
CA ASN A 5 -23.34 15.50 23.94
C ASN A 5 -23.17 13.99 23.99
N GLN A 6 -24.24 13.29 24.38
CA GLN A 6 -24.27 11.83 24.20
C GLN A 6 -24.36 11.52 22.72
N LEU A 7 -23.46 10.66 22.27
CA LEU A 7 -23.49 10.14 20.91
C LEU A 7 -24.67 9.19 20.74
N ASN A 8 -25.34 9.27 19.58
CA ASN A 8 -26.46 8.39 19.28
C ASN A 8 -26.00 6.93 19.27
N ARG A 9 -26.55 6.14 20.18
CA ARG A 9 -26.11 4.77 20.45
C ARG A 9 -26.21 3.87 19.22
N SER A 10 -27.26 4.00 18.40
CA SER A 10 -27.42 3.19 17.19
C SER A 10 -26.40 3.50 16.08
N GLU A 11 -25.85 4.72 16.06
CA GLU A 11 -24.87 5.14 15.05
C GLU A 11 -23.43 4.78 15.44
N VAL A 12 -23.18 4.68 16.76
CA VAL A 12 -21.83 4.58 17.33
C VAL A 12 -21.52 3.21 17.91
N GLU A 13 -22.50 2.34 18.16
CA GLU A 13 -22.27 0.96 18.64
C GLU A 13 -21.28 0.17 17.76
N ARG A 14 -21.25 0.42 16.43
CA ARG A 14 -20.28 -0.19 15.51
C ARG A 14 -18.85 0.37 15.66
N PHE A 15 -18.69 1.55 16.25
CA PHE A 15 -17.42 2.23 16.52
C PHE A 15 -16.94 2.03 17.96
N GLU A 16 -17.83 1.61 18.86
CA GLU A 16 -17.53 1.48 20.27
C GLU A 16 -16.43 0.44 20.52
N ALA A 17 -15.49 0.84 21.34
CA ALA A 17 -14.44 -0.02 21.82
C ALA A 17 -14.92 -0.59 23.19
N PRO A 18 -14.96 -1.92 23.39
CA PRO A 18 -15.55 -2.54 24.58
C PRO A 18 -14.99 -2.05 25.93
N LEU A 19 -13.78 -1.48 25.95
CA LEU A 19 -13.14 -0.96 27.16
C LEU A 19 -13.51 0.49 27.50
N ASN A 20 -14.16 1.20 26.59
CA ASN A 20 -14.68 2.54 26.82
C ASN A 20 -16.15 2.56 26.39
N LYS A 21 -16.98 1.84 27.15
CA LYS A 21 -18.44 1.92 27.01
C LYS A 21 -18.90 3.29 27.49
N ASN A 22 -19.77 3.94 26.70
CA ASN A 22 -20.22 5.32 26.90
C ASN A 22 -19.10 6.34 26.64
N ILE A 23 -19.02 6.78 25.39
CA ILE A 23 -18.24 7.94 24.96
C ILE A 23 -19.17 9.15 24.78
N VAL A 24 -18.61 10.34 24.95
CA VAL A 24 -19.31 11.62 24.84
C VAL A 24 -18.50 12.58 24.00
N GLU A 25 -19.18 13.43 23.26
CA GLU A 25 -18.56 14.61 22.67
C GLU A 25 -18.49 15.71 23.74
N VAL A 26 -17.27 16.13 24.05
CA VAL A 26 -16.99 17.22 24.97
C VAL A 26 -16.88 18.52 24.17
N CYS A 27 -17.80 19.44 24.42
CA CYS A 27 -17.81 20.78 23.83
C CYS A 27 -17.51 21.82 24.92
N LEU A 28 -16.68 22.81 24.59
CA LEU A 28 -16.38 23.93 25.48
C LEU A 28 -17.39 25.07 25.22
N ASP A 29 -18.18 25.42 26.24
CA ASP A 29 -19.09 26.58 26.17
C ASP A 29 -18.43 27.86 26.72
N ASP A 30 -17.47 27.70 27.62
CA ASP A 30 -16.73 28.81 28.20
C ASP A 30 -15.67 29.35 27.22
N LEU A 31 -16.04 30.38 26.46
CA LEU A 31 -15.19 31.09 25.52
C LEU A 31 -14.42 32.26 26.14
N SER A 32 -14.37 32.38 27.47
CA SER A 32 -13.65 33.47 28.16
C SER A 32 -12.16 33.52 27.84
N VAL A 33 -11.59 32.40 27.40
CA VAL A 33 -10.22 32.30 26.90
C VAL A 33 -10.25 31.80 25.46
N ASN A 34 -9.91 32.68 24.53
CA ASN A 34 -9.76 32.36 23.11
C ASN A 34 -8.26 32.30 22.76
N PRO A 35 -7.69 31.09 22.56
CA PRO A 35 -6.27 30.95 22.27
C PRO A 35 -5.86 31.47 20.89
N THR A 36 -6.81 31.61 19.97
CA THR A 36 -6.54 31.98 18.57
C THR A 36 -6.53 33.49 18.34
N GLY A 37 -7.15 34.25 19.25
CA GLY A 37 -7.42 35.68 19.06
C GLY A 37 -8.49 36.00 18.00
N ASP A 38 -8.96 35.01 17.24
CA ASP A 38 -9.99 35.17 16.20
C ASP A 38 -11.39 35.16 16.84
N PRO A 39 -12.17 36.27 16.77
CA PRO A 39 -13.50 36.32 17.36
C PRO A 39 -14.51 35.37 16.71
N THR A 40 -14.19 34.78 15.56
CA THR A 40 -15.00 33.78 14.85
C THR A 40 -14.56 32.34 15.11
N TRP A 41 -13.54 32.13 15.95
CA TRP A 41 -13.10 30.79 16.32
C TRP A 41 -14.17 30.04 17.11
N THR A 42 -14.52 28.85 16.61
CA THR A 42 -15.40 27.91 17.29
C THR A 42 -14.57 26.75 17.82
N PRO A 43 -14.55 26.51 19.15
CA PRO A 43 -13.87 25.36 19.74
C PRO A 43 -14.30 24.06 19.09
N VAL A 44 -13.30 23.24 18.77
CA VAL A 44 -13.52 21.90 18.27
C VAL A 44 -13.94 20.98 19.41
N HIS A 45 -14.99 20.18 19.20
CA HIS A 45 -15.41 19.15 20.16
C HIS A 45 -14.33 18.07 20.29
N CYS A 46 -14.36 17.27 21.36
CA CYS A 46 -13.49 16.11 21.50
C CYS A 46 -14.27 14.90 21.99
N VAL A 47 -14.15 13.76 21.32
CA VAL A 47 -14.73 12.52 21.82
C VAL A 47 -13.88 11.96 22.94
N MET A 48 -14.48 11.75 24.11
CA MET A 48 -13.81 11.20 25.31
C MET A 48 -14.69 10.16 25.99
N PRO A 49 -14.14 9.24 26.79
CA PRO A 49 -14.95 8.41 27.69
C PRO A 49 -15.73 9.29 28.68
N THR A 50 -16.95 8.89 29.07
CA THR A 50 -17.79 9.66 30.02
C THR A 50 -17.07 10.00 31.33
N ARG A 51 -16.13 9.17 31.78
CA ARG A 51 -15.30 9.43 32.97
C ARG A 51 -14.55 10.76 32.88
N TYR A 52 -14.17 11.20 31.68
CA TYR A 52 -13.52 12.49 31.48
C TYR A 52 -14.37 13.67 31.97
N CYS A 53 -15.71 13.58 31.91
CA CYS A 53 -16.60 14.64 32.38
C CYS A 53 -16.37 15.02 33.85
N GLU A 54 -16.02 14.05 34.69
CA GLU A 54 -15.75 14.25 36.12
C GLU A 54 -14.49 15.10 36.36
N PHE A 55 -13.56 15.12 35.40
CA PHE A 55 -12.24 15.74 35.55
C PHE A 55 -11.99 16.89 34.57
N ALA A 56 -12.89 17.12 33.61
CA ALA A 56 -12.75 18.15 32.59
C ALA A 56 -12.49 19.53 33.18
N GLU A 57 -13.23 19.94 34.22
CA GLU A 57 -13.03 21.23 34.88
C GLU A 57 -11.71 21.30 35.66
N ARG A 58 -11.26 20.20 36.26
CA ARG A 58 -9.97 20.16 36.97
C ARG A 58 -8.79 20.29 36.00
N ILE A 59 -8.82 19.56 34.89
CA ILE A 59 -7.83 19.69 33.81
C ILE A 59 -7.82 21.11 33.28
N ARG A 60 -9.01 21.66 32.99
CA ARG A 60 -9.14 22.99 32.38
C ARG A 60 -8.69 24.13 33.30
N ASN A 61 -8.72 23.91 34.62
CA ASN A 61 -8.28 24.82 35.66
C ASN A 61 -6.92 24.46 36.28
N LEU A 62 -6.19 23.50 35.72
CA LEU A 62 -4.85 23.12 36.17
C LEU A 62 -3.94 24.37 36.22
N THR A 63 -3.19 24.51 37.31
CA THR A 63 -2.20 25.58 37.43
C THR A 63 -1.04 25.31 36.46
N VAL A 64 -0.73 26.30 35.64
CA VAL A 64 0.37 26.27 34.66
C VAL A 64 1.47 27.19 35.13
N TYR A 65 2.71 26.76 34.95
CA TYR A 65 3.89 27.55 35.25
C TYR A 65 4.67 27.89 33.98
N ASP A 66 5.45 28.96 34.03
CA ASP A 66 6.24 29.49 32.92
C ASP A 66 7.36 28.55 32.42
N ASP A 67 7.88 27.71 33.31
CA ASP A 67 8.89 26.69 33.00
C ASP A 67 8.31 25.33 32.63
N ASP A 68 6.98 25.20 32.51
CA ASP A 68 6.38 23.96 32.01
C ASP A 68 6.78 23.71 30.55
N VAL A 69 6.86 22.43 30.20
CA VAL A 69 7.16 21.96 28.85
C VAL A 69 6.05 21.01 28.42
N TRP A 70 5.33 21.37 27.37
CA TRP A 70 4.17 20.61 26.89
C TRP A 70 4.49 19.92 25.57
N VAL A 71 4.20 18.62 25.48
CA VAL A 71 4.20 17.86 24.23
C VAL A 71 2.76 17.48 23.90
N VAL A 72 2.20 18.10 22.87
CA VAL A 72 0.80 17.91 22.48
C VAL A 72 0.74 17.33 21.08
N THR A 73 -0.07 16.30 20.86
CA THR A 73 -0.23 15.70 19.54
C THR A 73 -1.59 15.03 19.45
N PHE A 74 -2.17 14.88 18.25
CA PHE A 74 -3.14 13.80 18.07
C PHE A 74 -2.44 12.43 18.28
N PRO A 75 -3.11 11.40 18.84
CA PRO A 75 -2.50 10.08 19.05
C PRO A 75 -1.81 9.54 17.79
N LYS A 76 -0.62 8.95 17.97
CA LYS A 76 0.17 8.31 16.88
C LYS A 76 0.75 9.25 15.81
N ALA A 77 0.76 10.56 16.06
CA ALA A 77 1.43 11.54 15.21
C ALA A 77 2.94 11.74 15.50
N GLY A 78 3.55 10.95 16.40
CA GLY A 78 4.98 11.05 16.72
C GLY A 78 5.30 11.33 18.19
N THR A 79 4.29 11.30 19.07
CA THR A 79 4.37 11.77 20.47
C THR A 79 5.56 11.25 21.25
N THR A 80 5.77 9.93 21.28
CA THR A 80 6.87 9.32 22.06
C THR A 80 8.24 9.81 21.61
N TRP A 81 8.40 10.01 20.30
CA TRP A 81 9.64 10.51 19.72
C TRP A 81 9.91 11.95 20.16
N THR A 82 8.87 12.79 20.09
CA THR A 82 8.90 14.18 20.54
C THR A 82 9.13 14.28 22.05
N GLN A 83 8.47 13.45 22.86
CA GLN A 83 8.66 13.42 24.32
C GLN A 83 10.11 13.14 24.68
N GLU A 84 10.71 12.10 24.10
CA GLU A 84 12.09 11.72 24.40
C GLU A 84 13.09 12.78 23.95
N MET A 85 12.92 13.31 22.74
CA MET A 85 13.75 14.38 22.20
C MET A 85 13.67 15.64 23.06
N VAL A 86 12.46 16.11 23.37
CA VAL A 86 12.25 17.33 24.15
C VAL A 86 12.77 17.15 25.58
N TRP A 87 12.49 16.01 26.22
CA TRP A 87 12.95 15.76 27.58
C TRP A 87 14.48 15.74 27.67
N LEU A 88 15.18 15.07 26.75
CA LEU A 88 16.64 15.06 26.72
C LEU A 88 17.21 16.47 26.48
N ILE A 89 16.65 17.23 25.54
CA ILE A 89 17.12 18.60 25.26
C ILE A 89 16.93 19.52 26.47
N THR A 90 15.80 19.42 27.18
CA THR A 90 15.50 20.29 28.32
C THR A 90 16.25 19.90 29.60
N ASN A 91 16.65 18.63 29.73
CA ASN A 91 17.38 18.07 30.87
C ASN A 91 18.88 17.83 30.60
N GLY A 92 19.48 18.52 29.62
CA GLY A 92 20.93 18.50 29.42
C GLY A 92 21.49 17.15 28.93
N LEU A 93 20.73 16.45 28.08
CA LEU A 93 21.08 15.15 27.51
C LEU A 93 21.37 14.07 28.56
N ASP A 94 20.58 14.03 29.64
CA ASP A 94 20.66 12.99 30.68
C ASP A 94 20.15 11.62 30.18
N TYR A 95 20.96 10.94 29.37
CA TYR A 95 20.68 9.60 28.86
C TYR A 95 20.63 8.54 29.97
N GLU A 96 21.32 8.76 31.09
CA GLU A 96 21.34 7.81 32.21
C GLU A 96 19.95 7.73 32.84
N THR A 97 19.37 8.87 33.22
CA THR A 97 18.01 8.93 33.74
C THR A 97 17.00 8.50 32.69
N ALA A 98 17.16 8.94 31.43
CA ALA A 98 16.25 8.55 30.34
C ALA A 98 16.18 7.02 30.17
N SER A 99 17.29 6.31 30.37
CA SER A 99 17.34 4.84 30.27
C SER A 99 16.74 4.10 31.49
N LYS A 100 16.75 4.73 32.67
CA LYS A 100 16.34 4.11 33.95
C LYS A 100 14.89 4.42 34.32
N VAL A 101 14.40 5.61 33.97
CA VAL A 101 13.08 6.11 34.35
C VAL A 101 12.17 6.11 33.13
N ASN A 102 10.98 5.53 33.26
CA ASN A 102 10.06 5.42 32.15
C ASN A 102 9.60 6.82 31.67
N VAL A 103 9.38 6.97 30.36
CA VAL A 103 8.85 8.20 29.77
C VAL A 103 7.51 8.60 30.38
N THR A 104 6.70 7.66 30.87
CA THR A 104 5.45 7.97 31.58
C THR A 104 5.64 8.65 32.91
N GLU A 105 6.82 8.55 33.53
CA GLU A 105 7.16 9.23 34.78
C GLU A 105 7.95 10.51 34.51
N ARG A 106 8.77 10.52 33.45
CA ARG A 106 9.53 11.70 33.01
C ARG A 106 8.69 12.75 32.31
N SER A 107 7.67 12.32 31.56
CA SER A 107 6.74 13.14 30.79
C SER A 107 5.32 12.62 30.98
N LEU A 108 4.65 13.08 32.05
CA LEU A 108 3.36 12.55 32.50
C LEU A 108 2.24 12.86 31.51
N PHE A 109 1.39 11.86 31.26
CA PHE A 109 0.25 11.99 30.36
C PHE A 109 -0.98 12.47 31.12
N LEU A 110 -1.31 13.76 30.96
CA LEU A 110 -2.25 14.50 31.80
C LEU A 110 -3.62 13.81 31.96
N GLU A 111 -4.28 13.47 30.85
CA GLU A 111 -5.64 12.93 30.86
C GLU A 111 -5.73 11.39 30.81
N LEU A 112 -4.61 10.67 30.95
CA LEU A 112 -4.55 9.21 30.72
C LEU A 112 -5.55 8.42 31.56
N PHE A 113 -5.63 8.72 32.86
CA PHE A 113 -6.53 8.00 33.78
C PHE A 113 -8.02 8.23 33.49
N ALA A 114 -8.34 9.37 32.86
CA ALA A 114 -9.70 9.73 32.44
C ALA A 114 -10.03 9.20 31.04
N ALA A 115 -9.02 8.88 30.23
CA ALA A 115 -9.14 8.38 28.86
C ALA A 115 -9.14 6.84 28.75
N ILE A 116 -8.75 6.12 29.82
CA ILE A 116 -8.72 4.65 29.84
C ILE A 116 -9.51 4.12 31.05
N ASN A 117 -10.62 3.43 30.79
CA ASN A 117 -11.44 2.80 31.83
C ASN A 117 -11.16 1.30 32.02
N ALA A 118 -10.25 0.73 31.24
CA ALA A 118 -9.95 -0.71 31.21
C ALA A 118 -9.22 -1.22 32.47
N ILE A 119 -8.47 -0.34 33.13
CA ILE A 119 -7.58 -0.65 34.26
C ILE A 119 -7.64 0.50 35.27
N GLU A 120 -7.41 0.18 36.53
CA GLU A 120 -7.26 1.20 37.57
C GLU A 120 -5.91 1.92 37.38
N LEU A 121 -5.97 3.21 37.10
CA LEU A 121 -4.80 4.06 36.89
C LEU A 121 -4.71 5.10 38.01
N PRO A 122 -3.50 5.50 38.40
CA PRO A 122 -3.33 6.59 39.35
C PRO A 122 -3.90 7.88 38.76
N ASP A 123 -4.36 8.78 39.63
CA ASP A 123 -4.82 10.11 39.25
C ASP A 123 -3.67 10.93 38.65
N THR A 124 -3.58 10.95 37.32
CA THR A 124 -2.48 11.59 36.60
C THR A 124 -2.49 13.10 36.73
N ILE A 125 -3.61 13.73 37.10
CA ILE A 125 -3.66 15.17 37.36
C ILE A 125 -2.92 15.47 38.66
N SER A 126 -3.18 14.70 39.72
CA SER A 126 -2.44 14.81 41.00
C SER A 126 -0.95 14.54 40.80
N LEU A 127 -0.58 13.58 39.95
CA LEU A 127 0.82 13.30 39.63
C LEU A 127 1.48 14.49 38.92
N VAL A 128 0.81 15.14 37.97
CA VAL A 128 1.30 16.35 37.28
C VAL A 128 1.43 17.53 38.26
N GLU A 129 0.50 17.67 39.20
CA GLU A 129 0.57 18.70 40.27
C GLU A 129 1.77 18.48 41.20
N ALA A 130 2.15 17.22 41.46
CA ALA A 130 3.27 16.84 42.31
C ALA A 130 4.63 16.76 41.61
N MET A 131 4.70 16.94 40.28
CA MET A 131 5.96 16.85 39.53
C MET A 131 6.98 17.89 40.00
N PRO A 132 8.28 17.52 40.08
CA PRO A 132 9.33 18.51 40.21
C PRO A 132 9.36 19.43 38.99
N ARG A 133 9.70 20.70 39.21
CA ARG A 133 9.84 21.71 38.16
C ARG A 133 11.24 21.68 37.55
N PRO A 134 11.40 21.89 36.23
CA PRO A 134 10.35 22.12 35.22
C PRO A 134 9.54 20.86 34.89
N ARG A 135 8.22 21.00 34.73
CA ARG A 135 7.34 19.86 34.46
C ARG A 135 7.32 19.55 32.96
N ASN A 136 7.52 18.29 32.59
CA ASN A 136 7.33 17.83 31.22
C ASN A 136 5.98 17.11 31.14
N ILE A 137 5.03 17.65 30.37
CA ILE A 137 3.64 17.21 30.36
C ILE A 137 3.25 16.81 28.94
N LYS A 138 2.63 15.64 28.81
CA LYS A 138 2.05 15.14 27.56
C LYS A 138 0.54 15.32 27.57
N SER A 139 -0.04 15.71 26.43
CA SER A 139 -1.48 15.63 26.21
C SER A 139 -1.87 15.29 24.77
N HIS A 140 -3.06 14.72 24.62
CA HIS A 140 -3.77 14.47 23.37
C HIS A 140 -5.05 15.30 23.27
N LEU A 141 -5.26 16.27 24.17
CA LEU A 141 -6.42 17.15 24.13
C LEU A 141 -6.27 18.21 23.03
N PRO A 142 -7.38 18.56 22.34
CA PRO A 142 -7.38 19.68 21.42
C PRO A 142 -7.21 21.01 22.18
N LEU A 143 -6.86 22.04 21.43
CA LEU A 143 -6.50 23.37 21.91
C LEU A 143 -7.51 23.95 22.92
N ALA A 144 -8.81 23.78 22.68
CA ALA A 144 -9.87 24.28 23.55
C ALA A 144 -9.93 23.61 24.94
N LEU A 145 -9.55 22.33 25.02
CA LEU A 145 -9.72 21.53 26.23
C LEU A 145 -8.47 21.50 27.13
N LEU A 146 -7.34 22.04 26.65
CA LEU A 146 -6.14 22.25 27.45
C LEU A 146 -6.34 23.33 28.54
N PRO A 147 -5.51 23.37 29.60
CA PRO A 147 -5.64 24.35 30.68
C PRO A 147 -5.66 25.81 30.17
N LYS A 148 -6.57 26.65 30.68
CA LYS A 148 -6.66 28.08 30.27
C LYS A 148 -5.33 28.80 30.39
N GLN A 149 -4.61 28.52 31.47
CA GLN A 149 -3.42 29.27 31.83
C GLN A 149 -2.28 29.06 30.83
N LEU A 150 -2.33 28.04 29.96
CA LEU A 150 -1.37 27.91 28.84
C LEU A 150 -1.32 29.18 28.00
N TRP A 151 -2.48 29.80 27.78
CA TRP A 151 -2.62 30.93 26.87
C TRP A 151 -2.29 32.28 27.51
N THR A 152 -2.26 32.33 28.85
CA THR A 152 -1.90 33.55 29.61
C THR A 152 -0.47 33.50 30.16
N VAL A 153 -0.03 32.35 30.65
CA VAL A 153 1.32 32.12 31.21
C VAL A 153 2.33 31.87 30.09
N LYS A 154 1.90 31.23 28.99
CA LYS A 154 2.69 30.96 27.80
C LYS A 154 3.96 30.08 28.00
N PRO A 155 3.88 28.91 28.67
CA PRO A 155 5.00 27.94 28.73
C PRO A 155 5.32 27.31 27.36
N LYS A 156 6.48 26.71 27.14
CA LYS A 156 6.78 26.15 25.80
C LYS A 156 5.92 24.91 25.46
N ILE A 157 5.27 24.93 24.29
CA ILE A 157 4.47 23.83 23.73
C ILE A 157 5.11 23.33 22.44
N VAL A 158 5.34 22.02 22.33
CA VAL A 158 5.77 21.35 21.10
C VAL A 158 4.62 20.51 20.57
N TYR A 159 4.08 20.90 19.42
CA TYR A 159 3.08 20.14 18.68
C TYR A 159 3.72 19.34 17.56
N THR A 160 3.37 18.06 17.40
CA THR A 160 3.82 17.23 16.27
C THR A 160 2.63 16.74 15.46
N ALA A 161 2.60 17.10 14.18
CA ALA A 161 1.67 16.60 13.19
C ALA A 161 2.32 15.49 12.34
N ARG A 162 1.49 14.69 11.70
CA ARG A 162 1.88 13.62 10.78
C ARG A 162 0.82 13.50 9.69
N ASN A 163 1.21 12.99 8.52
CA ASN A 163 0.27 12.70 7.44
C ASN A 163 -0.97 11.97 8.00
N PRO A 164 -2.18 12.51 7.78
CA PRO A 164 -3.37 11.99 8.44
C PRO A 164 -3.67 10.54 8.06
N LYS A 165 -3.30 10.11 6.85
CA LYS A 165 -3.49 8.72 6.38
C LYS A 165 -2.62 7.74 7.17
N ASP A 166 -1.37 8.12 7.43
CA ASP A 166 -0.44 7.31 8.22
C ASP A 166 -0.84 7.27 9.70
N VAL A 167 -1.35 8.39 10.22
CA VAL A 167 -1.95 8.45 11.56
C VAL A 167 -3.17 7.55 11.64
N THR A 168 -4.09 7.58 10.68
CA THR A 168 -5.26 6.70 10.63
C THR A 168 -4.83 5.22 10.70
N THR A 169 -3.86 4.79 9.90
CA THR A 169 -3.37 3.40 9.95
C THR A 169 -2.73 3.07 11.31
N SER A 170 -1.83 3.93 11.79
CA SER A 170 -1.12 3.69 13.06
C SER A 170 -2.06 3.71 14.27
N TYR A 171 -3.03 4.63 14.25
CA TYR A 171 -4.03 4.78 15.28
C TYR A 171 -5.04 3.63 15.25
N MET A 172 -5.39 3.03 14.10
CA MET A 172 -6.22 1.82 14.07
C MET A 172 -5.62 0.70 14.91
N HIS A 173 -4.34 0.40 14.69
CA HIS A 173 -3.65 -0.62 15.47
C HIS A 173 -3.65 -0.23 16.95
N HIS A 174 -3.26 1.00 17.28
CA HIS A 174 -3.26 1.45 18.66
C HIS A 174 -4.65 1.39 19.32
N TYR A 175 -5.70 1.76 18.59
CA TYR A 175 -7.08 1.82 19.06
C TYR A 175 -7.64 0.43 19.40
N ARG A 176 -7.26 -0.59 18.60
CA ARG A 176 -7.55 -1.99 18.91
C ARG A 176 -6.89 -2.49 20.18
N HIS A 177 -5.63 -2.13 20.41
CA HIS A 177 -4.87 -2.59 21.57
C HIS A 177 -5.24 -1.82 22.84
N LEU A 178 -5.36 -0.50 22.78
CA LEU A 178 -5.56 0.36 23.94
C LEU A 178 -7.02 0.46 24.37
N HIS A 179 -7.96 0.58 23.43
CA HIS A 179 -9.38 0.73 23.73
C HIS A 179 -10.17 -0.56 23.49
N GLY A 180 -9.53 -1.60 22.93
CA GLY A 180 -10.13 -2.91 22.75
C GLY A 180 -11.01 -3.04 21.52
N PHE A 181 -10.99 -2.07 20.59
CA PHE A 181 -11.88 -2.03 19.41
C PHE A 181 -11.92 -3.37 18.65
N GLN A 182 -13.14 -3.85 18.34
CA GLN A 182 -13.38 -5.16 17.68
C GLN A 182 -14.00 -5.05 16.28
N GLY A 183 -14.35 -3.85 15.84
CA GLY A 183 -14.94 -3.64 14.51
C GLY A 183 -13.99 -3.94 13.36
N SER A 184 -14.56 -4.00 12.16
CA SER A 184 -13.82 -4.16 10.92
C SER A 184 -12.91 -2.95 10.65
N GLN A 185 -12.03 -3.08 9.65
CA GLN A 185 -11.26 -1.91 9.20
C GLN A 185 -12.16 -0.82 8.63
N GLN A 186 -13.26 -1.19 7.97
CA GLN A 186 -14.23 -0.23 7.46
C GLN A 186 -14.94 0.51 8.59
N ASP A 187 -15.34 -0.20 9.66
CA ASP A 187 -15.97 0.44 10.83
C ASP A 187 -15.04 1.46 11.48
N TYR A 188 -13.74 1.15 11.57
CA TYR A 188 -12.74 2.11 12.06
C TYR A 188 -12.63 3.34 11.16
N LEU A 189 -12.57 3.14 9.83
CA LEU A 189 -12.47 4.24 8.87
C LEU A 189 -13.73 5.13 8.90
N ASP A 190 -14.91 4.53 8.95
CA ASP A 190 -16.17 5.26 9.11
C ASP A 190 -16.16 6.08 10.41
N GLY A 191 -15.71 5.48 11.52
CA GLY A 191 -15.66 6.14 12.82
C GLY A 191 -14.68 7.32 12.88
N ILE A 192 -13.47 7.17 12.32
CA ILE A 192 -12.49 8.26 12.32
C ILE A 192 -12.88 9.39 11.35
N LEU A 193 -13.48 9.07 10.20
CA LEU A 193 -13.96 10.06 9.24
C LEU A 193 -15.19 10.81 9.73
N ALA A 194 -16.02 10.17 10.56
CA ALA A 194 -17.16 10.79 11.22
C ALA A 194 -16.77 11.54 12.50
N ASP A 195 -15.48 11.59 12.84
CA ASP A 195 -14.94 12.18 14.07
C ASP A 195 -15.51 11.57 15.36
N LYS A 196 -15.86 10.27 15.35
CA LYS A 196 -16.54 9.56 16.46
C LYS A 196 -15.65 8.68 17.33
N LEU A 197 -14.34 8.65 17.09
CA LEU A 197 -13.39 7.87 17.91
C LEU A 197 -12.76 8.75 18.99
N ILE A 198 -12.28 8.15 20.08
CA ILE A 198 -11.63 8.89 21.18
C ILE A 198 -10.52 9.81 20.64
N TRP A 199 -10.44 11.03 21.18
CA TRP A 199 -9.60 12.17 20.77
C TRP A 199 -9.90 12.78 19.40
N CYS A 200 -10.88 12.28 18.63
CA CYS A 200 -11.33 12.93 17.40
C CYS A 200 -12.03 14.25 17.70
N PRO A 201 -11.98 15.22 16.76
CA PRO A 201 -11.59 15.12 15.34
C PRO A 201 -10.10 15.24 15.03
N GLN A 202 -9.57 14.34 14.21
CA GLN A 202 -8.14 14.27 13.88
C GLN A 202 -7.62 15.50 13.12
N ILE A 203 -8.25 15.85 12.00
CA ILE A 203 -7.76 16.91 11.10
C ILE A 203 -7.89 18.28 11.76
N LYS A 204 -9.02 18.54 12.41
CA LYS A 204 -9.25 19.80 13.11
C LYS A 204 -8.28 19.97 14.29
N HIS A 205 -8.00 18.90 15.03
CA HIS A 205 -6.99 18.94 16.09
C HIS A 205 -5.62 19.43 15.59
N ALA A 206 -5.14 18.94 14.45
CA ALA A 206 -3.84 19.39 13.91
C ALA A 206 -3.90 20.80 13.30
N THR A 207 -4.98 21.13 12.60
CA THR A 207 -5.10 22.43 11.92
C THR A 207 -5.27 23.60 12.89
N GLU A 208 -5.87 23.41 14.07
CA GLU A 208 -5.92 24.46 15.11
C GLU A 208 -4.52 24.84 15.61
N PHE A 209 -3.67 23.86 15.94
CA PHE A 209 -2.28 24.13 16.34
C PHE A 209 -1.46 24.74 15.21
N TRP A 210 -1.70 24.32 13.97
CA TRP A 210 -1.04 24.91 12.81
C TRP A 210 -1.44 26.37 12.57
N ARG A 211 -2.70 26.75 12.85
CA ARG A 211 -3.13 28.15 12.72
C ARG A 211 -2.55 29.05 13.80
N ILE A 212 -2.50 28.58 15.05
CA ILE A 212 -2.04 29.43 16.15
C ILE A 212 -0.52 29.60 16.19
N MET A 213 0.26 28.65 15.64
CA MET A 213 1.72 28.77 15.63
C MET A 213 2.21 30.03 14.91
N GLU A 214 1.46 30.53 13.92
CA GLU A 214 1.84 31.73 13.16
C GLU A 214 1.90 32.97 14.05
N ASN A 215 1.00 33.06 15.04
CA ASN A 215 0.89 34.20 15.95
C ASN A 215 1.46 33.92 17.36
N HIS A 216 1.84 32.66 17.64
CA HIS A 216 2.35 32.21 18.93
C HIS A 216 3.67 31.43 18.79
N GLY A 217 4.47 31.71 17.76
CA GLY A 217 5.68 30.93 17.46
C GLY A 217 6.79 30.97 18.53
N ASP A 218 6.73 31.92 19.45
CA ASP A 218 7.58 32.00 20.66
C ASP A 218 7.17 31.00 21.75
N HIS A 219 5.90 30.59 21.74
CA HIS A 219 5.24 29.75 22.73
C HIS A 219 4.90 28.35 22.19
N VAL A 220 4.67 28.20 20.88
CA VAL A 220 4.22 26.98 20.21
C VAL A 220 5.14 26.64 19.04
N LEU A 221 5.81 25.49 19.13
CA LEU A 221 6.60 24.91 18.05
C LEU A 221 5.81 23.80 17.36
N PHE A 222 5.56 23.95 16.06
CA PHE A 222 4.94 22.90 15.24
C PHE A 222 6.00 22.12 14.45
N LEU A 223 5.95 20.79 14.56
CA LEU A 223 6.83 19.84 13.90
C LEU A 223 6.02 18.89 13.01
N HIS A 224 6.66 18.37 11.96
CA HIS A 224 6.13 17.26 11.16
C HIS A 224 6.92 15.99 11.43
N PHE A 225 6.22 14.88 11.62
CA PHE A 225 6.80 13.55 11.76
C PHE A 225 7.66 13.16 10.56
N GLU A 226 7.24 13.57 9.37
CA GLU A 226 7.95 13.33 8.12
C GLU A 226 9.30 14.06 8.09
N ASP A 227 9.42 15.21 8.74
CA ASP A 227 10.67 15.96 8.84
C ASP A 227 11.63 15.27 9.81
N MET A 228 11.13 14.74 10.94
CA MET A 228 11.92 13.92 11.86
C MET A 228 12.49 12.68 11.17
N LYS A 229 11.75 12.08 10.23
CA LYS A 229 12.24 10.95 9.41
C LYS A 229 13.22 11.37 8.33
N ARG A 230 13.03 12.55 7.73
CA ARG A 230 13.83 13.01 6.59
C ARG A 230 15.17 13.59 7.02
N ASN A 231 15.19 14.37 8.09
CA ASN A 231 16.40 15.01 8.61
C ASN A 231 16.22 15.31 10.10
N LEU A 232 16.51 14.32 10.95
CA LEU A 232 16.33 14.43 12.39
C LEU A 232 17.26 15.47 13.02
N ALA A 233 18.51 15.54 12.56
CA ALA A 233 19.48 16.53 13.03
C ALA A 233 18.96 17.98 12.91
N GLU A 234 18.30 18.32 11.80
CA GLU A 234 17.72 19.65 11.61
C GLU A 234 16.53 19.90 12.53
N VAL A 235 15.68 18.90 12.75
CA VAL A 235 14.58 19.01 13.71
C VAL A 235 15.13 19.19 15.14
N ILE A 236 16.19 18.47 15.51
CA ILE A 236 16.87 18.64 16.81
C ILE A 236 17.35 20.08 16.97
N ARG A 237 18.00 20.67 15.95
CA ARG A 237 18.44 22.08 15.99
C ARG A 237 17.27 23.02 16.20
N LYS A 238 16.18 22.86 15.43
CA LYS A 238 14.96 23.66 15.56
C LYS A 238 14.36 23.58 16.97
N VAL A 239 14.36 22.40 17.59
CA VAL A 239 13.88 22.22 18.97
C VAL A 239 14.85 22.87 19.96
N CYS A 240 16.17 22.74 19.77
CA CYS A 240 17.16 23.42 20.61
C CYS A 240 16.99 24.93 20.57
N ASP A 241 16.87 25.52 19.39
CA ASP A 241 16.63 26.95 19.19
C ASP A 241 15.36 27.41 19.91
N PHE A 242 14.27 26.65 19.74
CA PHE A 242 13.00 26.92 20.41
C PHE A 242 13.14 26.90 21.93
N PHE A 243 13.95 26.01 22.51
CA PHE A 243 14.22 25.96 23.95
C PHE A 243 15.33 26.90 24.42
N GLY A 244 16.02 27.62 23.52
CA GLY A 244 17.18 28.45 23.87
C GLY A 244 18.39 27.62 24.30
N ARG A 245 18.52 26.40 23.75
CA ARG A 245 19.64 25.49 23.97
C ARG A 245 20.52 25.45 22.73
N SER A 246 21.78 25.11 22.92
CA SER A 246 22.71 24.83 21.82
C SER A 246 23.39 23.51 22.11
N LEU A 247 23.49 22.67 21.08
CA LEU A 247 24.19 21.39 21.13
C LEU A 247 25.28 21.42 20.06
N SER A 248 26.43 20.83 20.37
CA SER A 248 27.48 20.58 19.37
C SER A 248 27.01 19.57 18.33
N ASP A 249 27.64 19.55 17.15
CA ASP A 249 27.33 18.56 16.11
C ASP A 249 27.52 17.11 16.59
N GLN A 250 28.44 16.89 17.54
CA GLN A 250 28.65 15.57 18.14
C GLN A 250 27.48 15.18 19.05
N GLU A 251 26.98 16.09 19.88
CA GLU A 251 25.80 15.87 20.73
C GLU A 251 24.53 15.67 19.89
N ILE A 252 24.35 16.44 18.81
CA ILE A 252 23.24 16.25 17.86
C ILE A 252 23.29 14.85 17.26
N LYS A 253 24.47 14.39 16.82
CA LYS A 253 24.64 13.05 16.25
C LYS A 253 24.35 11.94 17.27
N GLN A 254 24.79 12.13 18.52
CA GLN A 254 24.50 11.18 19.61
C GLN A 254 22.99 11.11 19.89
N LEU A 255 22.32 12.27 19.96
CA LEU A 255 20.88 12.34 20.15
C LEU A 255 20.12 11.73 18.97
N GLU A 256 20.54 12.01 17.73
CA GLU A 256 19.98 11.40 16.52
C GLU A 256 20.08 9.87 16.54
N GLN A 257 21.22 9.32 16.99
CA GLN A 257 21.40 7.87 17.13
C GLN A 257 20.48 7.28 18.21
N HIS A 258 20.38 7.92 19.38
CA HIS A 258 19.48 7.49 20.46
C HIS A 258 18.01 7.51 20.02
N LEU A 259 17.64 8.56 19.29
CA LEU A 259 16.31 8.76 18.75
C LEU A 259 16.05 7.95 17.47
N SER A 260 16.99 7.14 16.99
CA SER A 260 16.77 6.30 15.81
C SER A 260 15.62 5.30 16.05
N PHE A 261 14.92 4.92 14.99
CA PHE A 261 13.77 4.01 15.11
C PHE A 261 14.15 2.67 15.75
N ASP A 262 15.29 2.10 15.35
CA ASP A 262 15.76 0.82 15.86
C ASP A 262 16.07 0.91 17.37
N THR A 263 16.73 1.97 17.82
CA THR A 263 17.01 2.19 19.25
C THR A 263 15.72 2.44 20.05
N MET A 264 14.85 3.33 19.58
CA MET A 264 13.62 3.69 20.29
C MET A 264 12.63 2.54 20.41
N LYS A 265 12.59 1.64 19.42
CA LYS A 265 11.69 0.47 19.41
C LYS A 265 12.04 -0.52 20.53
N ASP A 266 13.32 -0.78 20.73
CA ASP A 266 13.80 -1.77 21.71
C ASP A 266 14.02 -1.16 23.12
N ASN A 267 13.90 0.16 23.24
CA ASN A 267 14.08 0.87 24.49
C ASN A 267 12.84 0.75 25.40
N LYS A 268 12.96 -0.10 26.42
CA LYS A 268 11.93 -0.37 27.44
C LYS A 268 11.48 0.86 28.24
N SER A 269 12.31 1.90 28.31
CA SER A 269 11.95 3.14 29.01
C SER A 269 10.93 3.98 28.24
N VAL A 270 10.73 3.74 26.93
CA VAL A 270 9.84 4.55 26.07
C VAL A 270 8.74 3.74 25.37
N ASN A 271 8.87 2.41 25.29
CA ASN A 271 8.05 1.60 24.39
C ASN A 271 6.63 1.22 24.88
N TYR A 272 6.19 1.69 26.05
CA TYR A 272 4.82 1.47 26.61
C TYR A 272 4.35 0.00 26.71
N ASP A 273 5.24 -0.98 26.53
CA ASP A 273 4.89 -2.41 26.48
C ASP A 273 4.15 -2.88 27.74
N HIS A 274 4.57 -2.41 28.91
CA HIS A 274 3.93 -2.76 30.19
C HIS A 274 2.49 -2.27 30.27
N LEU A 275 2.19 -1.05 29.80
CA LEU A 275 0.82 -0.52 29.79
C LEU A 275 -0.05 -1.31 28.82
N VAL A 276 0.45 -1.56 27.60
CA VAL A 276 -0.28 -2.32 26.58
C VAL A 276 -0.53 -3.76 27.04
N SER A 277 0.47 -4.40 27.67
CA SER A 277 0.37 -5.75 28.23
C SER A 277 -0.65 -5.83 29.38
N ASN A 278 -0.65 -4.85 30.30
CA ASN A 278 -1.63 -4.83 31.40
C ASN A 278 -3.05 -4.60 30.90
N VAL A 279 -3.24 -3.72 29.93
CA VAL A 279 -4.54 -3.53 29.27
C VAL A 279 -4.96 -4.82 28.54
N ALA A 280 -4.03 -5.49 27.84
CA ALA A 280 -4.29 -6.79 27.20
C ALA A 280 -4.72 -7.87 28.21
N LYS A 281 -4.00 -8.00 29.32
CA LYS A 281 -4.33 -8.91 30.42
C LYS A 281 -5.71 -8.62 31.02
N ALA A 282 -6.02 -7.35 31.29
CA ALA A 282 -7.33 -6.94 31.80
C ALA A 282 -8.47 -7.24 30.81
N MET A 283 -8.19 -7.30 29.50
CA MET A 283 -9.15 -7.68 28.47
C MET A 283 -9.49 -9.18 28.43
N GLY A 284 -8.85 -10.03 29.26
CA GLY A 284 -8.88 -11.48 29.04
C GLY A 284 -8.29 -11.87 27.68
N ARG A 285 -7.58 -10.92 27.05
CA ARG A 285 -6.72 -11.11 25.90
C ARG A 285 -5.32 -11.19 26.48
N GLU A 286 -5.06 -12.22 27.28
CA GLU A 286 -3.75 -12.84 27.12
C GLU A 286 -3.64 -13.02 25.61
N GLN A 287 -2.77 -12.21 24.99
CA GLN A 287 -2.09 -12.72 23.84
C GLN A 287 -1.64 -14.08 24.36
N THR A 288 -2.24 -15.15 23.84
CA THR A 288 -1.42 -16.30 23.58
C THR A 288 -0.31 -15.68 22.74
N ASP A 289 0.79 -15.32 23.42
CA ASP A 289 1.98 -14.82 22.75
C ASP A 289 2.14 -15.82 21.63
N PHE A 290 1.98 -15.34 20.39
CA PHE A 290 2.10 -16.22 19.25
C PHE A 290 3.52 -16.75 19.40
N LYS A 291 3.68 -18.01 19.87
CA LYS A 291 5.00 -18.57 20.19
C LYS A 291 5.97 -18.34 19.04
N TYR A 292 5.45 -18.24 17.82
CA TYR A 292 6.21 -17.76 16.67
C TYR A 292 7.11 -16.55 16.94
N CYS A 293 6.66 -15.48 17.61
CA CYS A 293 7.50 -14.31 17.91
C CYS A 293 8.74 -14.68 18.75
N GLU A 294 8.63 -15.63 19.68
CA GLU A 294 9.75 -16.12 20.50
C GLU A 294 10.79 -16.86 19.66
N PHE A 295 10.33 -17.58 18.62
CA PHE A 295 11.17 -18.38 17.74
C PHE A 295 11.51 -17.69 16.41
N ALA A 296 10.94 -16.51 16.14
CA ALA A 296 10.98 -15.87 14.83
C ALA A 296 12.42 -15.60 14.39
N GLU A 297 13.25 -15.02 15.26
CA GLU A 297 14.67 -14.79 14.96
C GLU A 297 15.43 -16.09 14.79
N ARG A 298 15.14 -17.14 15.58
CA ARG A 298 15.79 -18.45 15.44
C ARG A 298 15.45 -19.10 14.10
N ILE A 299 14.19 -19.06 13.67
CA ILE A 299 13.76 -19.55 12.35
C ILE A 299 14.40 -18.70 11.25
N ARG A 300 14.36 -17.37 11.37
CA ARG A 300 14.90 -16.46 10.35
C ARG A 300 16.41 -16.61 10.18
N ASN A 301 17.13 -16.91 11.26
CA ASN A 301 18.58 -17.11 11.27
C ASN A 301 18.97 -18.61 11.27
N PHE A 302 18.01 -19.51 11.02
CA PHE A 302 18.25 -20.95 10.94
C PHE A 302 19.31 -21.28 9.89
N THR A 303 20.22 -22.18 10.23
CA THR A 303 21.31 -22.59 9.33
C THR A 303 20.76 -23.54 8.27
N VAL A 304 20.88 -23.12 7.01
CA VAL A 304 20.45 -23.87 5.83
C VAL A 304 21.67 -24.47 5.14
N PHE A 305 21.52 -25.67 4.59
CA PHE A 305 22.57 -26.30 3.80
C PHE A 305 22.11 -26.70 2.40
N GLU A 306 23.07 -26.85 1.47
CA GLU A 306 22.80 -27.09 0.04
C GLU A 306 22.03 -28.38 -0.24
N ASP A 307 22.24 -29.42 0.58
CA ASP A 307 21.56 -30.72 0.47
C ASP A 307 20.24 -30.78 1.23
N ASP A 308 19.80 -29.69 1.85
CA ASP A 308 18.47 -29.64 2.45
C ASP A 308 17.38 -29.75 1.38
N VAL A 309 16.27 -30.37 1.75
CA VAL A 309 15.07 -30.47 0.93
C VAL A 309 13.89 -29.89 1.68
N TRP A 310 13.35 -28.79 1.16
CA TRP A 310 12.24 -28.07 1.78
C TRP A 310 10.92 -28.37 1.07
N ILE A 311 9.94 -28.89 1.80
CA ILE A 311 8.56 -29.02 1.33
C ILE A 311 7.73 -27.89 1.94
N VAL A 312 7.40 -26.90 1.13
CA VAL A 312 6.65 -25.72 1.59
C VAL A 312 5.29 -25.68 0.94
N THR A 313 4.22 -25.50 1.71
CA THR A 313 2.87 -25.35 1.13
C THR A 313 2.03 -24.46 2.02
N PHE A 314 0.99 -23.81 1.50
CA PHE A 314 -0.12 -23.44 2.38
C PHE A 314 -0.76 -24.72 2.96
N PRO A 315 -1.28 -24.74 4.21
CA PRO A 315 -1.92 -25.93 4.78
C PRO A 315 -2.99 -26.52 3.86
N LYS A 316 -3.04 -27.86 3.78
CA LYS A 316 -4.05 -28.60 2.99
C LYS A 316 -4.00 -28.42 1.47
N ALA A 317 -2.93 -27.84 0.94
CA ALA A 317 -2.66 -27.77 -0.50
C ALA A 317 -2.07 -29.07 -1.10
N GLY A 318 -1.83 -30.11 -0.30
CA GLY A 318 -1.28 -31.39 -0.78
C GLY A 318 0.00 -31.85 -0.06
N THR A 319 0.38 -31.18 1.03
CA THR A 319 1.65 -31.34 1.74
C THR A 319 2.05 -32.79 2.00
N THR A 320 1.18 -33.60 2.60
CA THR A 320 1.48 -35.00 2.95
C THR A 320 1.85 -35.84 1.73
N TRP A 321 1.15 -35.63 0.62
CA TRP A 321 1.41 -36.32 -0.63
C TRP A 321 2.78 -35.92 -1.19
N THR A 322 3.08 -34.62 -1.14
CA THR A 322 4.36 -34.07 -1.57
C THR A 322 5.52 -34.52 -0.69
N GLN A 323 5.36 -34.53 0.63
CA GLN A 323 6.38 -35.02 1.56
C GLN A 323 6.73 -36.48 1.27
N GLU A 324 5.72 -37.35 1.14
CA GLU A 324 5.94 -38.78 0.87
C GLU A 324 6.62 -39.01 -0.49
N MET A 325 6.12 -38.35 -1.53
CA MET A 325 6.67 -38.40 -2.88
C MET A 325 8.12 -37.93 -2.93
N VAL A 326 8.40 -36.75 -2.39
CA VAL A 326 9.74 -36.14 -2.40
C VAL A 326 10.71 -36.97 -1.59
N TRP A 327 10.31 -37.43 -0.39
CA TRP A 327 11.18 -38.22 0.46
C TRP A 327 11.55 -39.55 -0.20
N LEU A 328 10.59 -40.28 -0.79
CA LEU A 328 10.87 -41.54 -1.49
C LEU A 328 11.78 -41.32 -2.71
N ILE A 329 11.55 -40.28 -3.52
CA ILE A 329 12.40 -39.98 -4.68
C ILE A 329 13.82 -39.61 -4.25
N ALA A 330 13.98 -38.82 -3.18
CA ALA A 330 15.29 -38.42 -2.68
C ALA A 330 16.08 -39.58 -2.07
N HIS A 331 15.41 -40.60 -1.52
CA HIS A 331 16.00 -41.78 -0.86
C HIS A 331 15.88 -43.05 -1.71
N ASP A 332 16.00 -42.94 -3.03
CA ASP A 332 16.09 -44.08 -3.95
C ASP A 332 14.96 -45.12 -3.79
N LEU A 333 13.75 -44.62 -3.50
CA LEU A 333 12.52 -45.39 -3.30
C LEU A 333 12.60 -46.40 -2.12
N ASP A 334 13.19 -45.97 -1.01
CA ASP A 334 13.21 -46.75 0.24
C ASP A 334 11.82 -46.88 0.90
N TYR A 335 11.02 -47.80 0.36
CA TYR A 335 9.71 -48.16 0.92
C TYR A 335 9.81 -48.87 2.28
N GLU A 336 10.93 -49.52 2.59
CA GLU A 336 11.09 -50.24 3.86
C GLU A 336 11.09 -49.24 5.02
N THR A 337 11.90 -48.19 4.92
CA THR A 337 11.92 -47.12 5.91
C THR A 337 10.61 -46.34 5.93
N ALA A 338 10.02 -46.03 4.76
CA ALA A 338 8.74 -45.32 4.70
C ALA A 338 7.56 -46.06 5.36
N THR A 339 7.66 -47.39 5.51
CA THR A 339 6.66 -48.23 6.20
C THR A 339 6.99 -48.52 7.66
N ARG A 340 8.08 -47.95 8.21
CA ARG A 340 8.48 -48.10 9.62
C ARG A 340 8.66 -46.79 10.36
N VAL A 341 9.04 -45.71 9.67
CA VAL A 341 9.32 -44.41 10.27
C VAL A 341 8.24 -43.41 9.86
N ASN A 342 7.71 -42.68 10.85
CA ASN A 342 6.63 -41.73 10.60
C ASN A 342 7.09 -40.59 9.67
N LEU A 343 6.20 -40.12 8.80
CA LEU A 343 6.46 -39.01 7.89
C LEU A 343 6.84 -37.72 8.64
N THR A 344 6.34 -37.50 9.85
CA THR A 344 6.73 -36.34 10.68
C THR A 344 8.15 -36.43 11.23
N GLU A 345 8.74 -37.62 11.25
CA GLU A 345 10.15 -37.85 11.61
C GLU A 345 11.05 -37.84 10.36
N ARG A 346 10.54 -38.38 9.25
CA ARG A 346 11.21 -38.36 7.94
C ARG A 346 11.25 -36.97 7.31
N SER A 347 10.27 -36.12 7.61
CA SER A 347 10.15 -34.75 7.12
C SER A 347 9.59 -33.85 8.22
N VAL A 348 10.49 -33.34 9.06
CA VAL A 348 10.15 -32.61 10.29
C VAL A 348 9.49 -31.28 9.97
N PHE A 349 8.41 -30.95 10.67
CA PHE A 349 7.69 -29.69 10.52
C PHE A 349 8.35 -28.61 11.38
N LEU A 350 9.12 -27.72 10.73
CA LEU A 350 10.05 -26.79 11.39
C LEU A 350 9.38 -25.95 12.49
N GLU A 351 8.26 -25.32 12.17
CA GLU A 351 7.58 -24.38 13.06
C GLU A 351 6.42 -24.99 13.88
N LEU A 352 6.37 -26.31 14.04
CA LEU A 352 5.27 -26.96 14.77
C LEU A 352 5.19 -26.52 16.23
N ASN A 353 6.34 -26.38 16.91
CA ASN A 353 6.40 -25.92 18.31
C ASN A 353 6.00 -24.46 18.50
N THR A 354 6.06 -23.66 17.43
CA THR A 354 5.63 -22.26 17.45
C THR A 354 4.13 -22.10 17.29
N PHE A 355 3.44 -23.19 16.95
CA PHE A 355 2.05 -23.18 16.53
C PHE A 355 1.08 -23.50 17.69
N PHE A 356 1.46 -24.37 18.63
CA PHE A 356 0.63 -24.74 19.78
C PHE A 356 1.11 -24.06 21.06
N THR A 357 0.33 -23.08 21.55
CA THR A 357 0.67 -22.30 22.76
C THR A 357 0.48 -23.11 24.03
N ASP A 358 -0.59 -23.90 24.09
CA ASP A 358 -1.06 -24.56 25.32
C ASP A 358 -0.66 -26.03 25.40
N LEU A 359 0.20 -26.48 24.49
CA LEU A 359 0.73 -27.84 24.47
C LEU A 359 2.26 -27.81 24.56
N GLU A 360 2.82 -28.69 25.39
CA GLU A 360 4.24 -29.01 25.34
C GLU A 360 4.53 -29.84 24.08
N VAL A 361 5.04 -29.15 23.07
CA VAL A 361 5.51 -29.77 21.82
C VAL A 361 7.04 -29.79 21.85
N PRO A 362 7.70 -30.88 21.43
CA PRO A 362 9.16 -30.91 21.29
C PRO A 362 9.66 -29.72 20.46
N ASP A 363 10.83 -29.19 20.80
CA ASP A 363 11.49 -28.13 20.04
C ASP A 363 11.85 -28.62 18.63
N THR A 364 10.96 -28.38 17.67
CA THR A 364 11.09 -28.89 16.32
C THR A 364 12.25 -28.26 15.57
N ILE A 365 12.69 -27.05 15.93
CA ILE A 365 13.87 -26.42 15.32
C ILE A 365 15.12 -27.20 15.70
N SER A 366 15.27 -27.54 16.99
CA SER A 366 16.37 -28.41 17.46
C SER A 366 16.32 -29.80 16.84
N LEU A 367 15.13 -30.36 16.62
CA LEU A 367 14.99 -31.65 15.93
C LEU A 367 15.53 -31.58 14.50
N VAL A 368 15.21 -30.52 13.74
CA VAL A 368 15.77 -30.35 12.39
C VAL A 368 17.29 -30.17 12.43
N GLU A 369 17.83 -29.44 13.41
CA GLU A 369 19.29 -29.27 13.59
C GLU A 369 20.02 -30.60 13.80
N GLN A 370 19.35 -31.57 14.43
CA GLN A 370 19.91 -32.90 14.76
C GLN A 370 19.61 -33.98 13.70
N MET A 371 18.83 -33.67 12.65
CA MET A 371 18.51 -34.64 11.61
C MET A 371 19.75 -35.11 10.86
N PRO A 372 19.82 -36.40 10.47
CA PRO A 372 20.80 -36.85 9.51
C PRO A 372 20.59 -36.15 8.17
N ARG A 373 21.69 -35.98 7.43
CA ARG A 373 21.69 -35.31 6.13
C ARG A 373 21.49 -36.32 5.00
N PRO A 374 20.77 -35.97 3.92
CA PRO A 374 20.11 -34.69 3.65
C PRO A 374 18.84 -34.47 4.50
N ARG A 375 18.67 -33.26 5.04
CA ARG A 375 17.51 -32.95 5.89
C ARG A 375 16.28 -32.69 5.04
N HIS A 376 15.16 -33.33 5.38
CA HIS A 376 13.87 -33.06 4.76
C HIS A 376 13.00 -32.26 5.72
N ILE A 377 12.63 -31.04 5.31
CA ILE A 377 12.06 -30.03 6.18
C ILE A 377 10.72 -29.60 5.62
N LYS A 378 9.66 -29.72 6.40
CA LYS A 378 8.33 -29.21 6.06
C LYS A 378 8.17 -27.82 6.65
N SER A 379 7.54 -26.92 5.90
CA SER A 379 7.05 -25.64 6.44
C SER A 379 5.74 -25.19 5.79
N HIS A 380 4.97 -24.41 6.53
CA HIS A 380 3.80 -23.65 6.10
C HIS A 380 4.03 -22.14 6.17
N LEU A 381 5.23 -21.69 6.51
CA LEU A 381 5.54 -20.26 6.59
C LEU A 381 5.49 -19.57 5.22
N PRO A 382 4.92 -18.34 5.15
CA PRO A 382 5.01 -17.52 3.96
C PRO A 382 6.46 -17.13 3.66
N LEU A 383 6.72 -16.76 2.41
CA LEU A 383 8.06 -16.52 1.88
C LEU A 383 8.90 -15.60 2.78
N ALA A 384 8.31 -14.51 3.26
CA ALA A 384 8.99 -13.52 4.10
C ALA A 384 9.45 -14.04 5.47
N LEU A 385 8.86 -15.13 5.96
CA LEU A 385 9.07 -15.68 7.29
C LEU A 385 10.00 -16.90 7.33
N LEU A 386 10.28 -17.51 6.19
CA LEU A 386 11.25 -18.62 6.08
C LEU A 386 12.69 -18.17 6.41
N PRO A 387 13.64 -19.10 6.65
CA PRO A 387 15.04 -18.75 6.93
C PRO A 387 15.68 -17.88 5.84
N LYS A 388 16.43 -16.85 6.25
CA LYS A 388 17.11 -15.91 5.34
C LYS A 388 18.09 -16.63 4.40
N GLN A 389 18.74 -17.69 4.90
CA GLN A 389 19.76 -18.43 4.15
C GLN A 389 19.20 -19.27 3.00
N LEU A 390 17.87 -19.54 2.94
CA LEU A 390 17.26 -20.21 1.79
C LEU A 390 17.59 -19.51 0.47
N TRP A 391 17.71 -18.17 0.51
CA TRP A 391 17.91 -17.34 -0.68
C TRP A 391 19.37 -17.23 -1.11
N THR A 392 20.31 -17.49 -0.20
CA THR A 392 21.75 -17.44 -0.47
C THR A 392 22.34 -18.82 -0.74
N VAL A 393 21.94 -19.83 0.05
CA VAL A 393 22.40 -21.23 -0.08
C VAL A 393 21.68 -21.96 -1.21
N LYS A 394 20.41 -21.60 -1.47
CA LYS A 394 19.59 -22.16 -2.55
C LYS A 394 19.44 -23.70 -2.51
N PRO A 395 19.00 -24.28 -1.38
CA PRO A 395 18.63 -25.71 -1.34
C PRO A 395 17.42 -26.00 -2.22
N LYS A 396 17.11 -27.29 -2.44
CA LYS A 396 15.91 -27.67 -3.19
C LYS A 396 14.64 -27.41 -2.38
N ILE A 397 13.72 -26.63 -2.95
CA ILE A 397 12.41 -26.31 -2.39
C ILE A 397 11.33 -26.86 -3.33
N VAL A 398 10.42 -27.69 -2.83
CA VAL A 398 9.23 -28.14 -3.54
C VAL A 398 8.01 -27.46 -2.93
N TYR A 399 7.37 -26.60 -3.72
CA TYR A 399 6.12 -25.94 -3.35
C TYR A 399 4.92 -26.58 -4.03
N THR A 400 3.90 -26.94 -3.24
CA THR A 400 2.64 -27.49 -3.77
C THR A 400 1.50 -26.51 -3.58
N ALA A 401 0.87 -26.11 -4.68
CA ALA A 401 -0.35 -25.32 -4.72
C ALA A 401 -1.58 -26.19 -5.03
N ARG A 402 -2.74 -25.67 -4.68
CA ARG A 402 -4.04 -26.27 -4.98
C ARG A 402 -5.07 -25.15 -5.14
N ASN A 403 -6.14 -25.40 -5.87
CA ASN A 403 -7.26 -24.49 -6.01
C ASN A 403 -7.67 -23.95 -4.63
N PRO A 404 -7.66 -22.62 -4.44
CA PRO A 404 -7.83 -22.04 -3.11
C PRO A 404 -9.21 -22.33 -2.54
N LYS A 405 -10.24 -22.55 -3.36
CA LYS A 405 -11.57 -22.97 -2.88
C LYS A 405 -11.55 -24.37 -2.25
N ASP A 406 -10.90 -25.33 -2.90
CA ASP A 406 -10.72 -26.68 -2.33
C ASP A 406 -9.81 -26.68 -1.10
N VAL A 407 -8.80 -25.81 -1.09
CA VAL A 407 -7.96 -25.59 0.09
C VAL A 407 -8.78 -25.01 1.23
N THR A 408 -9.60 -23.98 0.99
CA THR A 408 -10.48 -23.37 2.01
C THR A 408 -11.42 -24.41 2.61
N THR A 409 -12.09 -25.22 1.78
CA THR A 409 -12.93 -26.32 2.26
C THR A 409 -12.11 -27.30 3.10
N SER A 410 -10.97 -27.77 2.58
CA SER A 410 -10.16 -28.74 3.32
C SER A 410 -9.53 -28.17 4.59
N TYR A 411 -9.21 -26.88 4.60
CA TYR A 411 -8.61 -26.17 5.71
C TYR A 411 -9.63 -25.89 6.79
N MET A 412 -10.88 -25.57 6.45
CA MET A 412 -11.99 -25.45 7.42
C MET A 412 -12.15 -26.69 8.28
N HIS A 413 -12.19 -27.87 7.67
CA HIS A 413 -12.29 -29.13 8.42
C HIS A 413 -11.05 -29.38 9.27
N HIS A 414 -9.86 -29.12 8.71
CA HIS A 414 -8.61 -29.24 9.46
C HIS A 414 -8.55 -28.26 10.66
N TYR A 415 -9.00 -27.03 10.47
CA TYR A 415 -9.02 -25.97 11.48
C TYR A 415 -10.01 -26.29 12.60
N ARG A 416 -11.21 -26.76 12.25
CA ARG A 416 -12.19 -27.23 13.23
C ARG A 416 -11.66 -28.38 14.07
N HIS A 417 -11.06 -29.38 13.43
CA HIS A 417 -10.73 -30.63 14.14
C HIS A 417 -9.32 -30.67 14.74
N LEU A 418 -8.33 -30.01 14.14
CA LEU A 418 -6.97 -29.96 14.65
C LEU A 418 -6.72 -28.70 15.49
N HIS A 419 -7.24 -27.55 15.06
CA HIS A 419 -7.04 -26.28 15.78
C HIS A 419 -8.15 -26.02 16.82
N GLY A 420 -9.26 -26.76 16.74
CA GLY A 420 -10.34 -26.69 17.73
C GLY A 420 -11.29 -25.53 17.54
N PHE A 421 -11.36 -25.00 16.32
CA PHE A 421 -12.22 -23.88 16.01
C PHE A 421 -13.70 -24.24 16.24
N GLN A 422 -14.33 -23.50 17.16
CA GLN A 422 -15.73 -23.69 17.57
C GLN A 422 -16.71 -22.77 16.82
N GLY A 423 -16.21 -21.87 15.97
CA GLY A 423 -17.05 -20.95 15.21
C GLY A 423 -17.86 -21.63 14.09
N SER A 424 -18.81 -20.88 13.56
CA SER A 424 -19.63 -21.30 12.43
C SER A 424 -18.80 -21.43 11.14
N GLN A 425 -19.37 -22.06 10.11
CA GLN A 425 -18.73 -22.09 8.79
C GLN A 425 -18.53 -20.66 8.25
N GLN A 426 -19.50 -19.77 8.47
CA GLN A 426 -19.41 -18.38 8.05
C GLN A 426 -18.26 -17.66 8.74
N ASP A 427 -18.11 -17.81 10.06
CA ASP A 427 -17.01 -17.20 10.81
C ASP A 427 -15.63 -17.61 10.25
N PHE A 428 -15.48 -18.89 9.88
CA PHE A 428 -14.26 -19.38 9.25
C PHE A 428 -14.02 -18.76 7.87
N LEU A 429 -15.07 -18.67 7.05
CA LEU A 429 -14.98 -18.14 5.69
C LEU A 429 -14.72 -16.63 5.67
N ASP A 430 -15.33 -15.88 6.59
CA ASP A 430 -15.04 -14.45 6.78
C ASP A 430 -13.61 -14.27 7.30
N ALA A 431 -13.15 -15.11 8.23
CA ALA A 431 -11.79 -15.04 8.74
C ALA A 431 -10.74 -15.35 7.67
N ILE A 432 -10.94 -16.36 6.82
CA ILE A 432 -9.95 -16.69 5.76
C ILE A 432 -9.92 -15.61 4.68
N LEU A 433 -11.07 -15.04 4.30
CA LEU A 433 -11.15 -13.94 3.33
C LEU A 433 -10.53 -12.64 3.86
N ALA A 434 -10.57 -12.44 5.18
CA ALA A 434 -9.94 -11.31 5.85
C ALA A 434 -8.47 -11.58 6.25
N ASP A 435 -7.89 -12.70 5.80
CA ASP A 435 -6.52 -13.13 6.12
C ASP A 435 -6.22 -13.25 7.63
N ARG A 436 -7.23 -13.64 8.43
CA ARG A 436 -7.15 -13.74 9.90
C ARG A 436 -6.98 -15.18 10.42
N LEU A 437 -6.54 -16.11 9.58
CA LEU A 437 -6.22 -17.49 9.97
C LEU A 437 -4.72 -17.75 9.91
N ASN A 438 -4.27 -18.84 10.55
CA ASN A 438 -2.85 -19.20 10.56
C ASN A 438 -2.30 -19.33 9.13
N TRP A 439 -1.10 -18.77 8.93
CA TRP A 439 -0.36 -18.75 7.65
C TRP A 439 -1.05 -18.00 6.48
N CYS A 440 -2.19 -17.34 6.70
CA CYS A 440 -2.73 -16.39 5.72
C CYS A 440 -1.76 -15.22 5.49
N PRO A 441 -1.80 -14.55 4.31
CA PRO A 441 -2.81 -14.68 3.25
C PRO A 441 -2.62 -15.89 2.33
N GLN A 442 -3.66 -16.71 2.16
CA GLN A 442 -3.61 -17.97 1.40
C GLN A 442 -3.21 -17.80 -0.07
N VAL A 443 -3.88 -16.91 -0.79
CA VAL A 443 -3.64 -16.70 -2.23
C VAL A 443 -2.27 -16.06 -2.46
N LYS A 444 -1.90 -15.09 -1.62
CA LYS A 444 -0.59 -14.45 -1.66
C LYS A 444 0.53 -15.47 -1.42
N HIS A 445 0.34 -16.35 -0.43
CA HIS A 445 1.29 -17.42 -0.13
C HIS A 445 1.61 -18.26 -1.37
N ALA A 446 0.60 -18.77 -2.08
CA ALA A 446 0.84 -19.55 -3.30
C ALA A 446 1.42 -18.74 -4.46
N THR A 447 0.95 -17.51 -4.65
CA THR A 447 1.42 -16.67 -5.77
C THR A 447 2.87 -16.19 -5.61
N GLU A 448 3.34 -15.96 -4.38
CA GLU A 448 4.74 -15.63 -4.11
C GLU A 448 5.68 -16.79 -4.48
N PHE A 449 5.37 -18.02 -4.07
CA PHE A 449 6.17 -19.19 -4.45
C PHE A 449 6.07 -19.53 -5.94
N TRP A 450 4.93 -19.26 -6.57
CA TRP A 450 4.79 -19.43 -8.02
C TRP A 450 5.77 -18.52 -8.77
N ARG A 451 5.80 -17.23 -8.43
CA ARG A 451 6.75 -16.27 -9.02
C ARG A 451 8.20 -16.58 -8.69
N LEU A 452 8.46 -17.07 -7.47
CA LEU A 452 9.80 -17.50 -7.08
C LEU A 452 10.27 -18.66 -7.97
N ALA A 453 9.42 -19.67 -8.16
CA ALA A 453 9.72 -20.81 -9.01
C ALA A 453 9.92 -20.43 -10.49
N GLU A 454 9.23 -19.41 -11.00
CA GLU A 454 9.46 -18.93 -12.37
C GLU A 454 10.88 -18.39 -12.59
N ASN A 455 11.44 -17.72 -11.58
CA ASN A 455 12.75 -17.08 -11.64
C ASN A 455 13.90 -17.98 -11.15
N HIS A 456 13.58 -19.07 -10.43
CA HIS A 456 14.55 -19.91 -9.72
C HIS A 456 14.27 -21.42 -9.90
N ARG A 457 14.05 -21.85 -11.15
CA ARG A 457 13.67 -23.24 -11.49
C ARG A 457 14.71 -24.30 -11.12
N ASP A 458 15.95 -23.88 -10.88
CA ASP A 458 17.08 -24.72 -10.49
C ASP A 458 16.95 -25.27 -9.06
N HIS A 459 16.32 -24.51 -8.16
CA HIS A 459 16.19 -24.90 -6.75
C HIS A 459 14.78 -24.70 -6.17
N VAL A 460 13.81 -24.20 -6.95
CA VAL A 460 12.41 -24.10 -6.55
C VAL A 460 11.50 -24.79 -7.58
N LEU A 461 10.82 -25.86 -7.18
CA LEU A 461 9.87 -26.59 -7.99
C LEU A 461 8.44 -26.32 -7.55
N PHE A 462 7.62 -25.78 -8.46
CA PHE A 462 6.19 -25.59 -8.22
C PHE A 462 5.35 -26.73 -8.82
N VAL A 463 4.50 -27.34 -7.99
CA VAL A 463 3.63 -28.46 -8.34
C VAL A 463 2.18 -28.11 -8.01
N HIS A 464 1.23 -28.50 -8.85
CA HIS A 464 -0.19 -28.35 -8.54
C HIS A 464 -0.76 -29.69 -8.07
N PHE A 465 -1.58 -29.66 -7.04
CA PHE A 465 -2.35 -30.80 -6.58
C PHE A 465 -3.24 -31.37 -7.68
N GLU A 466 -3.78 -30.50 -8.52
CA GLU A 466 -4.59 -30.88 -9.67
C GLU A 466 -3.79 -31.71 -10.69
N ASP A 467 -2.50 -31.42 -10.88
CA ASP A 467 -1.63 -32.18 -11.77
C ASP A 467 -1.33 -33.56 -11.18
N MET A 468 -1.05 -33.65 -9.87
CA MET A 468 -0.87 -34.93 -9.18
C MET A 468 -2.09 -35.84 -9.33
N LYS A 469 -3.29 -35.27 -9.37
CA LYS A 469 -4.54 -36.03 -9.56
C LYS A 469 -4.83 -36.36 -11.02
N ARG A 470 -4.38 -35.54 -11.97
CA ARG A 470 -4.63 -35.70 -13.41
C ARG A 470 -3.63 -36.66 -14.05
N ASN A 471 -2.35 -36.53 -13.71
CA ASN A 471 -1.27 -37.34 -14.26
C ASN A 471 -0.13 -37.45 -13.23
N MET A 472 -0.24 -38.41 -12.31
CA MET A 472 0.77 -38.60 -11.27
C MET A 472 2.13 -38.98 -11.88
N SER A 473 2.15 -39.88 -12.86
CA SER A 473 3.37 -40.29 -13.56
C SER A 473 4.22 -39.11 -14.05
N GLU A 474 3.61 -38.13 -14.73
CA GLU A 474 4.32 -36.93 -15.21
C GLU A 474 4.86 -36.06 -14.06
N VAL A 475 4.12 -35.96 -12.95
CA VAL A 475 4.60 -35.26 -11.77
C VAL A 475 5.79 -35.99 -11.13
N LEU A 476 5.76 -37.33 -11.08
CA LEU A 476 6.87 -38.14 -10.58
C LEU A 476 8.12 -37.98 -11.42
N GLU A 477 7.99 -37.95 -12.74
CA GLU A 477 9.11 -37.69 -13.65
C GLU A 477 9.66 -36.28 -13.47
N LYS A 478 8.79 -35.27 -13.36
CA LYS A 478 9.17 -33.87 -13.12
C LYS A 478 9.94 -33.71 -11.80
N VAL A 479 9.44 -34.32 -10.72
CA VAL A 479 10.08 -34.28 -9.40
C VAL A 479 11.37 -35.08 -9.43
N GLY A 480 11.39 -36.28 -10.02
CA GLY A 480 12.61 -37.07 -10.23
C GLY A 480 13.69 -36.27 -10.94
N GLY A 481 13.36 -35.64 -12.08
CA GLY A 481 14.27 -34.77 -12.84
C GLY A 481 14.80 -33.59 -12.01
N PHE A 482 13.95 -32.95 -11.22
CA PHE A 482 14.37 -31.89 -10.29
C PHE A 482 15.36 -32.39 -9.23
N PHE A 483 15.23 -33.64 -8.79
CA PHE A 483 16.20 -34.30 -7.90
C PHE A 483 17.41 -34.91 -8.64
N GLY A 484 17.47 -34.84 -9.97
CA GLY A 484 18.52 -35.49 -10.76
C GLY A 484 18.40 -37.02 -10.77
N LYS A 485 17.21 -37.56 -10.52
CA LYS A 485 16.90 -38.98 -10.49
C LYS A 485 16.07 -39.36 -11.71
N SER A 486 16.47 -40.42 -12.41
CA SER A 486 15.69 -41.00 -13.51
C SER A 486 14.97 -42.24 -13.00
N LEU A 487 13.64 -42.20 -12.96
CA LEU A 487 12.81 -43.33 -12.56
C LEU A 487 12.46 -44.17 -13.79
N SER A 488 12.66 -45.49 -13.71
CA SER A 488 12.14 -46.41 -14.73
C SER A 488 10.62 -46.46 -14.71
N SER A 489 9.98 -46.83 -15.82
CA SER A 489 8.52 -46.93 -15.91
C SER A 489 7.92 -47.83 -14.82
N GLY A 490 8.58 -48.94 -14.46
CA GLY A 490 8.13 -49.81 -13.37
C GLY A 490 8.27 -49.19 -11.97
N GLN A 491 9.27 -48.33 -11.76
CA GLN A 491 9.41 -47.55 -10.53
C GLN A 491 8.34 -46.46 -10.43
N VAL A 492 8.05 -45.76 -11.55
CA VAL A 492 6.97 -44.77 -11.62
C VAL A 492 5.62 -45.42 -11.31
N GLU A 493 5.31 -46.57 -11.94
CA GLU A 493 4.05 -47.31 -11.70
C GLU A 493 3.92 -47.75 -10.23
N ARG A 494 4.99 -48.29 -9.64
CA ARG A 494 5.00 -48.71 -8.23
C ARG A 494 4.80 -47.51 -7.29
N LEU A 495 5.47 -46.40 -7.56
CA LEU A 495 5.37 -45.19 -6.74
C LEU A 495 3.98 -44.54 -6.88
N GLU A 496 3.43 -44.47 -8.09
CA GLU A 496 2.08 -44.00 -8.34
C GLU A 496 1.04 -44.81 -7.56
N LYS A 497 1.17 -46.14 -7.56
CA LYS A 497 0.31 -47.03 -6.75
C LYS A 497 0.44 -46.76 -5.25
N HIS A 498 1.67 -46.61 -4.74
CA HIS A 498 1.93 -46.30 -3.32
C HIS A 498 1.32 -44.96 -2.93
N LEU A 499 1.44 -43.98 -3.81
CA LEU A 499 0.91 -42.64 -3.63
C LEU A 499 -0.59 -42.54 -3.92
N SER A 500 -1.28 -43.61 -4.32
CA SER A 500 -2.73 -43.56 -4.53
C SER A 500 -3.48 -43.17 -3.25
N PHE A 501 -4.63 -42.51 -3.41
CA PHE A 501 -5.40 -42.01 -2.26
C PHE A 501 -5.81 -43.13 -1.29
N GLU A 502 -6.23 -44.28 -1.81
CA GLU A 502 -6.64 -45.43 -0.99
C GLU A 502 -5.47 -45.96 -0.14
N VAL A 503 -4.27 -46.07 -0.72
CA VAL A 503 -3.08 -46.51 0.02
C VAL A 503 -2.65 -45.46 1.04
N MET A 504 -2.52 -44.20 0.63
CA MET A 504 -2.03 -43.13 1.50
C MET A 504 -2.97 -42.86 2.68
N LYS A 505 -4.30 -42.95 2.49
CA LYS A 505 -5.29 -42.74 3.54
C LYS A 505 -5.18 -43.76 4.67
N ASP A 506 -4.84 -45.01 4.35
CA ASP A 506 -4.71 -46.10 5.32
C ASP A 506 -3.26 -46.34 5.79
N ASN A 507 -2.29 -45.65 5.18
CA ASN A 507 -0.89 -45.69 5.59
C ASN A 507 -0.68 -44.97 6.93
N LYS A 508 -0.57 -45.75 8.02
CA LYS A 508 -0.35 -45.26 9.40
C LYS A 508 0.93 -44.43 9.58
N PHE A 509 1.89 -44.53 8.67
CA PHE A 509 3.16 -43.79 8.71
C PHE A 509 3.13 -42.49 7.88
N ALA A 510 2.08 -42.23 7.10
CA ALA A 510 1.96 -41.02 6.29
C ALA A 510 0.66 -40.23 6.55
N ASN A 511 -0.42 -40.88 6.97
CA ASN A 511 -1.74 -40.24 7.09
C ASN A 511 -1.88 -39.29 8.28
N ASN A 512 -0.87 -39.15 9.15
CA ASN A 512 -0.87 -38.29 10.34
C ASN A 512 -2.04 -38.51 11.32
N GLN A 513 -2.69 -39.67 11.29
CA GLN A 513 -3.82 -39.94 12.20
C GLN A 513 -3.38 -40.01 13.66
N ASN A 514 -2.16 -40.52 13.93
CA ASN A 514 -1.60 -40.55 15.28
C ASN A 514 -1.40 -39.15 15.87
N LEU A 515 -0.96 -38.19 15.04
CA LEU A 515 -0.83 -36.78 15.45
C LEU A 515 -2.19 -36.18 15.81
N VAL A 516 -3.23 -36.46 15.01
CA VAL A 516 -4.61 -36.03 15.31
C VAL A 516 -5.07 -36.61 16.65
N SER A 517 -4.86 -37.91 16.88
CA SER A 517 -5.26 -38.56 18.14
C SER A 517 -4.53 -37.96 19.35
N TYR A 518 -3.22 -37.80 19.26
CA TYR A 518 -2.39 -37.20 20.32
C TYR A 518 -2.86 -35.77 20.65
N LEU A 519 -3.05 -34.93 19.63
CA LEU A 519 -3.50 -33.55 19.82
C LEU A 519 -4.91 -33.48 20.42
N ASN A 520 -5.82 -34.33 19.98
CA ASN A 520 -7.17 -34.40 20.55
C ASN A 520 -7.14 -34.84 22.01
N GLU A 521 -6.34 -35.85 22.36
CA GLU A 521 -6.17 -36.30 23.74
C GLU A 521 -5.55 -35.20 24.62
N ALA A 522 -4.46 -34.59 24.17
CA ALA A 522 -3.75 -33.53 24.89
C ALA A 522 -4.63 -32.28 25.12
N MET A 523 -5.55 -31.99 24.19
CA MET A 523 -6.51 -30.88 24.32
C MET A 523 -7.84 -31.29 24.97
N GLY A 524 -7.98 -32.53 25.47
CA GLY A 524 -9.20 -33.03 26.10
C GLY A 524 -10.42 -33.13 25.18
N ARG A 525 -10.21 -33.21 23.86
CA ARG A 525 -11.27 -33.22 22.83
C ARG A 525 -11.60 -34.65 22.43
N LYS A 526 -12.89 -35.03 22.48
CA LYS A 526 -13.40 -36.28 21.89
C LYS A 526 -14.10 -35.97 20.57
N ILE A 527 -13.38 -36.10 19.45
CA ILE A 527 -13.93 -35.91 18.10
C ILE A 527 -13.95 -37.28 17.40
N PRO A 528 -15.08 -37.99 17.35
CA PRO A 528 -15.08 -39.42 17.01
C PRO A 528 -14.67 -39.78 15.58
N ASP A 529 -14.75 -38.88 14.59
CA ASP A 529 -14.75 -39.28 13.17
C ASP A 529 -13.87 -38.45 12.21
N PHE A 530 -12.93 -37.63 12.70
CA PHE A 530 -12.06 -36.87 11.79
C PHE A 530 -10.89 -37.70 11.26
N ARG A 531 -10.85 -37.88 9.93
CA ARG A 531 -9.67 -38.39 9.20
C ARG A 531 -8.85 -37.25 8.61
N PHE A 532 -7.54 -37.26 8.87
CA PHE A 532 -6.63 -36.23 8.37
C PHE A 532 -6.59 -36.16 6.83
N MET A 533 -6.60 -37.34 6.18
CA MET A 533 -6.79 -37.52 4.74
C MET A 533 -8.27 -37.76 4.44
N ARG A 534 -8.96 -36.73 3.94
CA ARG A 534 -10.43 -36.66 3.89
C ARG A 534 -11.03 -37.25 2.61
N LYS A 535 -11.11 -36.46 1.52
CA LYS A 535 -11.71 -36.86 0.22
C LYS A 535 -10.69 -37.02 -0.91
N GLY A 536 -9.56 -36.30 -0.90
CA GLY A 536 -8.53 -36.41 -1.95
C GLY A 536 -9.01 -36.04 -3.38
N GLN A 537 -10.07 -35.22 -3.49
CA GLN A 537 -10.74 -34.86 -4.75
C GLN A 537 -10.51 -33.40 -5.15
N ILE A 538 -10.68 -33.11 -6.43
CA ILE A 538 -10.74 -31.74 -6.99
C ILE A 538 -12.20 -31.33 -7.09
N GLY A 539 -12.53 -30.07 -6.77
CA GLY A 539 -13.87 -29.51 -6.94
C GLY A 539 -14.84 -29.81 -5.80
N SER A 540 -14.38 -30.41 -4.70
CA SER A 540 -15.20 -30.72 -3.52
C SER A 540 -15.81 -29.49 -2.85
N TYR A 541 -15.24 -28.31 -3.11
CA TYR A 541 -15.80 -27.04 -2.64
C TYR A 541 -17.21 -26.78 -3.17
N LYS A 542 -17.58 -27.32 -4.34
CA LYS A 542 -18.91 -27.13 -4.94
C LYS A 542 -20.04 -27.71 -4.09
N ASP A 543 -19.73 -28.72 -3.29
CA ASP A 543 -20.71 -29.42 -2.45
C ASP A 543 -20.78 -28.84 -1.02
N GLU A 544 -19.78 -28.06 -0.60
CA GLU A 544 -19.59 -27.67 0.80
C GLU A 544 -19.51 -26.16 1.03
N LEU A 545 -19.16 -25.35 0.02
CA LEU A 545 -19.08 -23.89 0.15
C LEU A 545 -20.34 -23.22 -0.42
N PRO A 546 -20.90 -22.21 0.26
CA PRO A 546 -21.95 -21.39 -0.33
C PRO A 546 -21.43 -20.64 -1.56
N GLU A 547 -22.29 -20.49 -2.56
CA GLU A 547 -21.94 -19.87 -3.86
C GLU A 547 -21.40 -18.44 -3.72
N GLU A 548 -21.93 -17.67 -2.78
CA GLU A 548 -21.43 -16.33 -2.43
C GLU A 548 -19.93 -16.35 -2.11
N TYR A 549 -19.47 -17.30 -1.27
CA TYR A 549 -18.06 -17.40 -0.88
C TYR A 549 -17.19 -17.95 -2.00
N VAL A 550 -17.74 -18.83 -2.86
CA VAL A 550 -17.06 -19.26 -4.08
C VAL A 550 -16.75 -18.06 -4.98
N ASN A 551 -17.68 -17.12 -5.11
CA ASN A 551 -17.50 -15.89 -5.87
C ASN A 551 -16.53 -14.93 -5.20
N LYS A 552 -16.62 -14.73 -3.87
CA LYS A 552 -15.66 -13.89 -3.11
C LYS A 552 -14.22 -14.42 -3.22
N LEU A 553 -14.02 -15.73 -3.10
CA LEU A 553 -12.70 -16.37 -3.27
C LEU A 553 -12.18 -16.20 -4.70
N LYS A 554 -13.04 -16.26 -5.72
CA LYS A 554 -12.67 -15.96 -7.11
C LYS A 554 -12.20 -14.52 -7.29
N LEU A 555 -12.84 -13.55 -6.63
CA LEU A 555 -12.40 -12.15 -6.66
C LEU A 555 -11.06 -11.96 -5.95
N ALA A 556 -10.84 -12.62 -4.80
CA ALA A 556 -9.57 -12.61 -4.09
C ALA A 556 -8.42 -13.25 -4.90
N GLU A 557 -8.70 -14.33 -5.65
CA GLU A 557 -7.79 -14.92 -6.63
C GLU A 557 -7.35 -13.91 -7.70
N MET A 558 -8.29 -13.06 -8.15
CA MET A 558 -8.04 -12.04 -9.17
C MET A 558 -7.28 -10.83 -8.61
N SER A 559 -7.59 -10.38 -7.39
CA SER A 559 -6.95 -9.19 -6.78
C SER A 559 -5.50 -9.42 -6.35
N CYS A 560 -5.13 -10.62 -5.92
CA CYS A 560 -3.72 -10.95 -5.63
C CYS A 560 -2.84 -11.00 -6.89
N ARG A 561 -3.43 -11.16 -8.08
CA ARG A 561 -2.69 -11.06 -9.35
C ARG A 561 -2.30 -9.61 -9.67
N THR A 562 -2.98 -8.62 -9.10
CA THR A 562 -2.81 -7.20 -9.46
C THR A 562 -2.02 -6.36 -8.45
N THR A 563 -1.68 -6.87 -7.26
CA THR A 563 -1.25 -6.03 -6.10
C THR A 563 0.24 -6.02 -5.72
N THR A 564 1.21 -6.39 -6.56
CA THR A 564 2.64 -6.16 -6.22
C THR A 564 3.49 -5.77 -7.44
N CYS A 565 4.01 -4.54 -7.39
CA CYS A 565 4.78 -3.84 -8.42
C CYS A 565 6.29 -4.01 -8.21
N CYS A 566 6.99 -4.55 -9.23
CA CYS A 566 8.27 -4.13 -9.83
C CYS A 566 9.15 -5.31 -10.33
N GLN A 567 9.30 -5.37 -11.67
CA GLN A 567 10.44 -5.86 -12.48
C GLN A 567 10.97 -7.29 -12.19
N ARG A 568 10.91 -8.32 -13.05
CA ARG A 568 10.99 -8.45 -14.52
C ARG A 568 10.23 -9.72 -14.96
N GLN A 569 9.71 -9.65 -16.18
CA GLN A 569 9.38 -10.76 -17.11
C GLN A 569 8.68 -11.99 -16.51
N VAL A 570 7.37 -11.88 -16.31
CA VAL A 570 6.47 -13.01 -16.54
C VAL A 570 5.53 -12.59 -17.64
N THR A 571 5.76 -13.19 -18.80
CA THR A 571 4.71 -13.56 -19.74
C THR A 571 3.61 -14.26 -18.94
N ILE A 572 2.65 -13.52 -18.38
CA ILE A 572 1.44 -14.13 -17.83
C ILE A 572 0.65 -14.57 -19.06
N SER A 573 0.89 -15.80 -19.50
CA SER A 573 -0.15 -16.57 -20.15
C SER A 573 -1.24 -16.84 -19.10
N VAL A 574 -2.07 -15.82 -18.88
CA VAL A 574 -3.52 -16.04 -18.75
C VAL A 574 -3.87 -16.85 -19.98
N PRO A 575 -4.70 -17.92 -19.92
CA PRO A 575 -5.03 -18.66 -21.12
C PRO A 575 -5.40 -17.66 -22.21
N LEU A 576 -4.56 -17.60 -23.23
CA LEU A 576 -4.75 -16.76 -24.39
C LEU A 576 -6.07 -17.22 -24.98
N THR A 577 -7.14 -16.45 -24.81
CA THR A 577 -7.85 -16.09 -26.03
C THR A 577 -6.75 -15.54 -26.94
N ALA A 578 -6.48 -16.24 -28.04
CA ALA A 578 -5.35 -15.94 -28.90
C ALA A 578 -5.32 -14.43 -29.16
N LEU A 579 -4.20 -13.77 -28.80
CA LEU A 579 -3.94 -12.41 -29.26
C LEU A 579 -4.10 -12.46 -30.77
N ASP A 580 -4.91 -11.56 -31.30
CA ASP A 580 -5.15 -11.53 -32.72
C ASP A 580 -3.91 -10.93 -33.40
N THR A 581 -3.21 -11.77 -34.17
CA THR A 581 -1.99 -11.40 -34.91
C THR A 581 -2.27 -11.08 -36.37
N ARG A 582 -3.52 -10.79 -36.76
CA ARG A 582 -3.85 -10.37 -38.13
C ARG A 582 -3.06 -9.14 -38.58
N HIS A 583 -2.58 -8.32 -37.64
CA HIS A 583 -1.66 -7.23 -37.90
C HIS A 583 -0.21 -7.70 -37.69
N LYS A 584 0.66 -7.51 -38.70
CA LYS A 584 2.06 -7.96 -38.62
C LYS A 584 2.85 -7.23 -37.53
N MET A 585 2.59 -5.94 -37.34
CA MET A 585 3.34 -5.05 -36.45
C MET A 585 2.83 -5.04 -35.00
N PHE A 586 1.55 -5.36 -34.80
CA PHE A 586 0.89 -5.26 -33.50
C PHE A 586 0.13 -6.55 -33.16
N SER A 587 0.08 -6.87 -31.87
CA SER A 587 -0.84 -7.88 -31.34
C SER A 587 -1.87 -7.17 -30.46
N TYR A 588 -3.12 -7.65 -30.49
CA TYR A 588 -4.16 -7.06 -29.66
C TYR A 588 -5.16 -8.08 -29.12
N ARG A 589 -5.88 -7.68 -28.07
CA ARG A 589 -7.05 -8.40 -27.56
C ARG A 589 -8.15 -7.42 -27.17
N VAL A 590 -9.38 -7.87 -27.29
CA VAL A 590 -10.54 -7.16 -26.73
C VAL A 590 -10.48 -7.24 -25.20
N ILE A 591 -10.74 -6.12 -24.53
CA ILE A 591 -10.84 -6.06 -23.08
C ILE A 591 -12.31 -6.16 -22.69
N ASP A 592 -12.63 -7.12 -21.84
CA ASP A 592 -13.91 -7.14 -21.13
C ASP A 592 -13.84 -6.15 -19.95
N SER A 593 -14.61 -5.08 -20.05
CA SER A 593 -14.56 -3.93 -19.16
C SER A 593 -15.95 -3.34 -18.95
N GLN A 594 -16.24 -2.96 -17.70
CA GLN A 594 -17.43 -2.18 -17.35
C GLN A 594 -17.25 -0.67 -17.63
N LEU A 595 -16.13 -0.28 -18.25
CA LEU A 595 -15.78 1.10 -18.61
C LEU A 595 -16.33 1.53 -19.98
N THR A 596 -17.33 0.84 -20.50
CA THR A 596 -17.96 1.21 -21.77
C THR A 596 -18.55 2.61 -21.68
N THR A 597 -18.31 3.41 -22.72
CA THR A 597 -18.84 4.77 -22.81
C THR A 597 -19.49 4.98 -24.18
N ASP A 598 -20.30 6.03 -24.28
CA ASP A 598 -20.98 6.37 -25.54
C ASP A 598 -20.03 6.72 -26.69
N LEU A 599 -18.76 7.03 -26.41
CA LEU A 599 -17.76 7.42 -27.41
C LEU A 599 -16.78 6.29 -27.78
N HIS A 600 -16.77 5.19 -27.03
CA HIS A 600 -15.69 4.19 -27.06
C HIS A 600 -16.20 2.76 -26.91
N HIS A 601 -17.42 2.46 -27.40
CA HIS A 601 -18.23 1.24 -27.19
C HIS A 601 -17.49 -0.10 -26.94
N GLN A 602 -16.26 -0.28 -27.43
CA GLN A 602 -15.34 -1.35 -27.07
C GLN A 602 -13.90 -0.83 -26.94
N GLN A 603 -13.10 -1.45 -26.05
CA GLN A 603 -11.67 -1.18 -25.89
C GLN A 603 -10.84 -2.43 -26.17
N ILE A 604 -9.62 -2.22 -26.64
CA ILE A 604 -8.61 -3.25 -26.87
C ILE A 604 -7.35 -2.93 -26.10
N GLU A 605 -6.62 -3.97 -25.72
CA GLU A 605 -5.23 -3.89 -25.32
C GLU A 605 -4.38 -4.18 -26.55
N ILE A 606 -3.60 -3.20 -27.01
CA ILE A 606 -2.68 -3.33 -28.14
C ILE A 606 -1.23 -3.36 -27.64
N ARG A 607 -0.39 -4.15 -28.32
CA ARG A 607 1.04 -4.35 -28.04
C ARG A 607 1.82 -4.26 -29.34
N LEU A 608 3.00 -3.64 -29.27
CA LEU A 608 3.97 -3.65 -30.37
C LEU A 608 4.74 -4.98 -30.35
N ASN A 609 4.79 -5.66 -31.49
CA ASN A 609 5.47 -6.96 -31.61
C ASN A 609 7.00 -6.80 -31.71
N ASP A 610 7.47 -5.77 -32.43
CA ASP A 610 8.89 -5.46 -32.59
C ASP A 610 9.28 -4.17 -31.87
N THR A 611 10.09 -4.32 -30.82
CA THR A 611 10.53 -3.22 -29.96
C THR A 611 11.97 -2.77 -30.25
N SER A 612 12.59 -3.28 -31.32
CA SER A 612 14.01 -3.03 -31.65
C SER A 612 14.35 -1.55 -31.89
N ALA A 613 13.40 -0.77 -32.40
CA ALA A 613 13.58 0.65 -32.65
C ALA A 613 13.39 1.54 -31.41
N ILE A 614 13.03 0.98 -30.24
CA ILE A 614 12.81 1.74 -29.00
C ILE A 614 14.14 1.86 -28.23
N PRO A 615 14.53 3.04 -27.74
CA PRO A 615 15.74 3.18 -26.94
C PRO A 615 15.64 2.43 -25.60
N ASP A 616 16.70 1.67 -25.26
CA ASP A 616 16.79 0.90 -24.01
C ASP A 616 16.85 1.81 -22.74
N GLY A 617 17.12 3.12 -22.90
CA GLY A 617 17.20 4.12 -21.84
C GLY A 617 18.21 3.78 -20.73
N GLN A 618 17.96 4.23 -19.49
CA GLN A 618 18.82 3.91 -18.33
C GLN A 618 18.70 2.45 -17.88
N GLN A 619 17.54 1.84 -18.05
CA GLN A 619 17.25 0.45 -17.71
C GLN A 619 16.46 -0.19 -18.83
N LYS A 620 16.94 -1.34 -19.33
CA LYS A 620 16.17 -2.14 -20.28
C LYS A 620 14.83 -2.55 -19.68
N ARG A 621 13.74 -2.07 -20.28
CA ARG A 621 12.35 -2.28 -19.84
C ARG A 621 11.53 -2.79 -21.00
N THR A 622 10.57 -3.67 -20.71
CA THR A 622 9.55 -4.04 -21.68
C THR A 622 8.64 -2.83 -21.89
N PRO A 623 8.47 -2.31 -23.11
CA PRO A 623 7.63 -1.13 -23.35
C PRO A 623 6.17 -1.34 -22.91
N ALA A 624 5.47 -0.26 -22.57
CA ALA A 624 4.05 -0.32 -22.23
C ALA A 624 3.18 -0.89 -23.37
N HIS A 625 2.15 -1.66 -23.00
CA HIS A 625 1.00 -1.87 -23.89
C HIS A 625 0.17 -0.56 -23.92
N CYS A 626 -0.89 -0.50 -24.72
CA CYS A 626 -1.83 0.61 -24.69
C CYS A 626 -3.26 0.08 -24.65
N VAL A 627 -4.12 0.64 -23.80
CA VAL A 627 -5.56 0.46 -23.90
C VAL A 627 -6.15 1.54 -24.78
N ILE A 628 -6.79 1.15 -25.87
CA ILE A 628 -7.29 2.08 -26.88
C ILE A 628 -8.53 1.53 -27.57
N THR A 629 -9.22 2.33 -28.38
CA THR A 629 -10.36 1.83 -29.17
C THR A 629 -9.90 0.97 -30.35
N PRO A 630 -10.70 -0.03 -30.79
CA PRO A 630 -10.38 -0.86 -31.94
C PRO A 630 -10.08 -0.09 -33.23
N THR A 631 -10.73 1.08 -33.43
CA THR A 631 -10.53 1.96 -34.59
C THR A 631 -9.08 2.45 -34.74
N TYR A 632 -8.31 2.47 -33.66
CA TYR A 632 -6.89 2.83 -33.73
C TYR A 632 -6.06 1.83 -34.55
N LEU A 633 -6.48 0.57 -34.67
CA LEU A 633 -5.74 -0.45 -35.44
C LEU A 633 -5.54 -0.03 -36.90
N ASP A 634 -6.51 0.67 -37.49
CA ASP A 634 -6.47 1.17 -38.87
C ASP A 634 -5.42 2.28 -39.07
N ALA A 635 -5.05 2.98 -37.99
CA ALA A 635 -4.11 4.08 -37.98
C ALA A 635 -2.72 3.72 -37.41
N ALA A 636 -2.62 2.64 -36.63
CA ALA A 636 -1.45 2.33 -35.82
C ALA A 636 -0.15 2.24 -36.64
N GLU A 637 -0.21 1.60 -37.81
CA GLU A 637 0.96 1.48 -38.70
C GLU A 637 1.33 2.81 -39.35
N ARG A 638 0.36 3.63 -39.77
CA ARG A 638 0.62 4.97 -40.33
C ARG A 638 1.25 5.88 -39.29
N ILE A 639 0.79 5.84 -38.03
CA ILE A 639 1.40 6.60 -36.93
C ILE A 639 2.82 6.12 -36.68
N ARG A 640 3.05 4.79 -36.63
CA ARG A 640 4.41 4.23 -36.41
C ARG A 640 5.40 4.64 -37.51
N ASN A 641 4.90 4.74 -38.74
CA ASN A 641 5.67 5.09 -39.94
C ASN A 641 5.62 6.58 -40.31
N LEU A 642 4.99 7.42 -39.48
CA LEU A 642 4.87 8.84 -39.74
C LEU A 642 6.26 9.47 -39.91
N THR A 643 6.45 10.26 -40.96
CA THR A 643 7.70 10.99 -41.18
C THR A 643 7.92 11.97 -40.03
N VAL A 644 9.08 11.86 -39.39
CA VAL A 644 9.54 12.77 -38.33
C VAL A 644 10.64 13.66 -38.92
N TYR A 645 10.67 14.90 -38.49
CA TYR A 645 11.71 15.83 -38.91
C TYR A 645 12.35 16.53 -37.70
N GLU A 646 13.56 17.05 -37.87
CA GLU A 646 14.40 17.57 -36.77
C GLU A 646 13.76 18.73 -36.00
N ASP A 647 13.05 19.63 -36.68
CA ASP A 647 12.38 20.76 -36.01
C ASP A 647 11.01 20.42 -35.39
N ASP A 648 10.57 19.16 -35.44
CA ASP A 648 9.31 18.77 -34.78
C ASP A 648 9.41 18.99 -33.26
N VAL A 649 8.27 19.34 -32.68
CA VAL A 649 8.08 19.48 -31.25
C VAL A 649 6.96 18.56 -30.79
N TRP A 650 7.31 17.55 -30.00
CA TRP A 650 6.39 16.52 -29.52
C TRP A 650 6.03 16.75 -28.05
N ILE A 651 4.76 17.02 -27.77
CA ILE A 651 4.22 17.11 -26.42
C ILE A 651 3.56 15.78 -26.06
N VAL A 652 4.21 15.00 -25.21
CA VAL A 652 3.74 13.66 -24.83
C VAL A 652 3.37 13.64 -23.35
N THR A 653 2.16 13.20 -23.02
CA THR A 653 1.70 13.15 -21.63
C THR A 653 0.69 12.02 -21.47
N PHE A 654 0.61 11.42 -20.29
CA PHE A 654 -0.62 10.68 -19.95
C PHE A 654 -1.78 11.68 -19.82
N PRO A 655 -3.04 11.33 -20.18
CA PRO A 655 -4.18 12.23 -20.03
C PRO A 655 -4.23 12.89 -18.64
N LYS A 656 -4.47 14.21 -18.61
CA LYS A 656 -4.59 15.02 -17.38
C LYS A 656 -3.31 15.16 -16.52
N ALA A 657 -2.14 14.86 -17.09
CA ALA A 657 -0.85 15.09 -16.44
C ALA A 657 -0.24 16.50 -16.66
N GLY A 658 -1.01 17.47 -17.17
CA GLY A 658 -0.53 18.85 -17.43
C GLY A 658 -0.46 19.28 -18.90
N THR A 659 -1.12 18.53 -19.79
CA THR A 659 -0.96 18.66 -21.26
C THR A 659 -1.28 20.04 -21.83
N THR A 660 -2.40 20.66 -21.42
CA THR A 660 -2.79 22.00 -21.92
C THR A 660 -1.74 23.06 -21.55
N TRP A 661 -1.26 23.02 -20.31
CA TRP A 661 -0.25 23.95 -19.83
C TRP A 661 1.08 23.77 -20.58
N THR A 662 1.48 22.52 -20.78
CA THR A 662 2.73 22.18 -21.51
C THR A 662 2.67 22.63 -22.96
N GLN A 663 1.55 22.39 -23.67
CA GLN A 663 1.38 22.81 -25.06
C GLN A 663 1.47 24.33 -25.21
N GLU A 664 0.75 25.10 -24.37
CA GLU A 664 0.76 26.56 -24.47
C GLU A 664 2.15 27.14 -24.19
N MET A 665 2.80 26.67 -23.13
CA MET A 665 4.15 27.08 -22.75
C MET A 665 5.15 26.82 -23.87
N VAL A 666 5.18 25.60 -24.38
CA VAL A 666 6.13 25.19 -25.41
C VAL A 666 5.89 25.91 -26.73
N TRP A 667 4.62 26.09 -27.11
CA TRP A 667 4.28 26.80 -28.34
C TRP A 667 4.72 28.27 -28.31
N LEU A 668 4.43 28.99 -27.22
CA LEU A 668 4.84 30.39 -27.05
C LEU A 668 6.36 30.54 -27.01
N ILE A 669 7.08 29.64 -26.32
CA ILE A 669 8.54 29.69 -26.26
C ILE A 669 9.15 29.44 -27.65
N ASP A 670 8.62 28.51 -28.44
CA ASP A 670 9.16 28.21 -29.77
C ASP A 670 8.87 29.34 -30.79
N HIS A 671 7.72 30.02 -30.65
CA HIS A 671 7.24 31.09 -31.54
C HIS A 671 7.49 32.51 -31.02
N ASP A 672 8.60 32.72 -30.30
CA ASP A 672 9.07 34.05 -29.89
C ASP A 672 8.01 34.88 -29.14
N LEU A 673 7.22 34.22 -28.28
CA LEU A 673 6.15 34.80 -27.48
C LEU A 673 5.04 35.47 -28.30
N ASP A 674 4.63 34.85 -29.42
CA ASP A 674 3.51 35.33 -30.25
C ASP A 674 2.13 35.15 -29.58
N TYR A 675 1.84 36.00 -28.59
CA TYR A 675 0.54 36.09 -27.92
C TYR A 675 -0.59 36.48 -28.89
N GLY A 676 -0.25 37.19 -29.98
CA GLY A 676 -1.21 37.67 -30.96
C GLY A 676 -1.87 36.52 -31.71
N THR A 677 -1.08 35.55 -32.15
CA THR A 677 -1.58 34.31 -32.75
C THR A 677 -2.13 33.36 -31.68
N ALA A 678 -1.44 33.21 -30.55
CA ALA A 678 -1.88 32.29 -29.48
C ALA A 678 -3.29 32.60 -28.97
N SER A 679 -3.70 33.88 -28.93
CA SER A 679 -5.05 34.30 -28.52
C SER A 679 -6.14 34.08 -29.59
N LYS A 680 -5.77 33.93 -30.87
CA LYS A 680 -6.71 33.82 -31.99
C LYS A 680 -6.86 32.39 -32.52
N VAL A 681 -5.79 31.62 -32.49
CA VAL A 681 -5.74 30.25 -33.04
C VAL A 681 -5.86 29.24 -31.92
N ASN A 682 -6.80 28.29 -32.06
CA ASN A 682 -7.06 27.29 -31.03
C ASN A 682 -5.82 26.42 -30.78
N LEU A 683 -5.61 26.02 -29.52
CA LEU A 683 -4.48 25.20 -29.13
C LEU A 683 -4.45 23.83 -29.84
N LEU A 684 -5.61 23.25 -30.20
CA LEU A 684 -5.65 22.01 -30.99
C LEU A 684 -5.26 22.18 -32.46
N GLU A 685 -5.29 23.41 -32.98
CA GLU A 685 -4.78 23.74 -34.32
C GLU A 685 -3.29 24.08 -34.25
N ARG A 686 -2.85 24.72 -33.16
CA ARG A 686 -1.43 25.02 -32.89
C ARG A 686 -0.63 23.79 -32.50
N SER A 687 -1.24 22.83 -31.80
CA SER A 687 -0.66 21.57 -31.34
C SER A 687 -1.62 20.42 -31.63
N VAL A 688 -1.50 19.83 -32.81
CA VAL A 688 -2.47 18.82 -33.30
C VAL A 688 -2.40 17.55 -32.46
N PHE A 689 -3.57 17.06 -32.02
CA PHE A 689 -3.69 15.84 -31.23
C PHE A 689 -3.72 14.61 -32.16
N LEU A 690 -2.56 13.96 -32.31
CA LEU A 690 -2.24 12.99 -33.37
C LEU A 690 -3.26 11.86 -33.55
N GLU A 691 -3.71 11.23 -32.46
CA GLU A 691 -4.59 10.05 -32.53
C GLU A 691 -6.08 10.36 -32.31
N LEU A 692 -6.47 11.63 -32.14
CA LEU A 692 -7.81 12.00 -31.65
C LEU A 692 -8.95 11.45 -32.52
N SER A 693 -8.85 11.59 -33.85
CA SER A 693 -9.89 11.12 -34.78
C SER A 693 -10.03 9.59 -34.82
N TRP A 694 -9.03 8.87 -34.32
CA TRP A 694 -9.00 7.41 -34.30
C TRP A 694 -9.35 6.83 -32.93
N VAL A 695 -9.44 7.65 -31.89
CA VAL A 695 -9.82 7.25 -30.53
C VAL A 695 -11.26 7.65 -30.18
N ILE A 696 -11.75 8.77 -30.70
CA ILE A 696 -13.12 9.25 -30.45
C ILE A 696 -14.02 8.85 -31.63
N LEU A 697 -14.98 7.95 -31.39
CA LEU A 697 -15.92 7.52 -32.44
C LEU A 697 -16.73 8.71 -32.96
N GLY A 698 -16.82 8.85 -34.29
CA GLY A 698 -17.57 9.93 -34.93
C GLY A 698 -16.87 11.30 -34.93
N CYS A 699 -15.62 11.38 -34.49
CA CYS A 699 -14.81 12.60 -34.60
C CYS A 699 -14.51 12.91 -36.08
N PRO A 700 -14.90 14.09 -36.60
CA PRO A 700 -14.68 14.43 -38.01
C PRO A 700 -13.21 14.77 -38.31
N GLY A 701 -12.75 14.41 -39.50
CA GLY A 701 -11.41 14.74 -40.01
C GLY A 701 -10.36 13.65 -39.76
N ASP A 702 -9.20 13.78 -40.41
CA ASP A 702 -8.05 12.89 -40.25
C ASP A 702 -6.90 13.65 -39.56
N THR A 703 -6.74 13.40 -38.26
CA THR A 703 -5.73 14.09 -37.44
C THR A 703 -4.30 13.72 -37.80
N ILE A 704 -4.07 12.56 -38.42
CA ILE A 704 -2.74 12.18 -38.92
C ILE A 704 -2.43 12.98 -40.19
N GLN A 705 -3.41 13.11 -41.09
CA GLN A 705 -3.26 13.96 -42.28
C GLN A 705 -3.03 15.42 -41.89
N GLN A 706 -3.72 15.92 -40.86
CA GLN A 706 -3.46 17.27 -40.35
C GLN A 706 -2.00 17.44 -39.94
N VAL A 707 -1.42 16.49 -39.18
CA VAL A 707 0.01 16.51 -38.81
C VAL A 707 0.94 16.44 -40.03
N GLU A 708 0.58 15.69 -41.07
CA GLU A 708 1.36 15.63 -42.32
C GLU A 708 1.39 16.96 -43.07
N HIS A 709 0.34 17.78 -42.96
CA HIS A 709 0.20 19.07 -43.65
C HIS A 709 0.47 20.29 -42.74
N LEU A 710 0.80 20.08 -41.46
CA LEU A 710 1.11 21.17 -40.55
C LEU A 710 2.31 21.98 -41.05
N PRO A 711 2.25 23.33 -40.96
CA PRO A 711 3.42 24.15 -41.20
C PRO A 711 4.55 23.80 -40.21
N ARG A 712 5.78 24.04 -40.65
CA ARG A 712 7.02 23.76 -39.90
C ARG A 712 7.42 24.99 -39.06
N PRO A 713 7.87 24.84 -37.80
CA PRO A 713 7.99 23.59 -37.04
C PRO A 713 6.64 23.02 -36.60
N ARG A 714 6.50 21.69 -36.63
CA ARG A 714 5.23 21.05 -36.26
C ARG A 714 5.18 20.83 -34.75
N HIS A 715 4.12 21.32 -34.11
CA HIS A 715 3.83 21.00 -32.71
C HIS A 715 2.77 19.89 -32.67
N ILE A 716 3.12 18.76 -32.08
CA ILE A 716 2.34 17.52 -32.14
C ILE A 716 2.08 17.05 -30.70
N LYS A 717 0.81 16.90 -30.34
CA LYS A 717 0.39 16.37 -29.04
C LYS A 717 -0.01 14.90 -29.20
N THR A 718 0.35 14.06 -28.22
CA THR A 718 -0.15 12.68 -28.14
C THR A 718 -0.25 12.18 -26.70
N HIS A 719 -1.16 11.22 -26.48
CA HIS A 719 -1.30 10.44 -25.24
C HIS A 719 -0.83 8.99 -25.42
N LEU A 720 -0.26 8.66 -26.58
CA LEU A 720 0.27 7.33 -26.86
C LEU A 720 1.51 7.03 -25.99
N PRO A 721 1.61 5.82 -25.41
CA PRO A 721 2.84 5.38 -24.77
C PRO A 721 4.01 5.36 -25.75
N LEU A 722 5.23 5.46 -25.20
CA LEU A 722 6.50 5.52 -25.93
C LEU A 722 6.59 4.49 -27.07
N ALA A 723 6.09 3.27 -26.85
CA ALA A 723 6.13 2.19 -27.83
C ALA A 723 5.35 2.46 -29.12
N PHE A 724 4.31 3.28 -29.07
CA PHE A 724 3.39 3.51 -30.18
C PHE A 724 3.69 4.78 -30.97
N LEU A 725 4.71 5.54 -30.56
CA LEU A 725 5.17 6.73 -31.27
C LEU A 725 5.94 6.38 -32.56
N PRO A 726 6.14 7.33 -33.50
CA PRO A 726 6.88 7.06 -34.73
C PRO A 726 8.30 6.54 -34.47
N SER A 727 8.76 5.60 -35.30
CA SER A 727 10.09 4.97 -35.12
C SER A 727 11.23 5.96 -35.33
N GLN A 728 11.01 6.93 -36.21
CA GLN A 728 11.97 7.96 -36.55
C GLN A 728 12.22 8.95 -35.40
N LEU A 729 11.38 9.01 -34.35
CA LEU A 729 11.66 9.86 -33.18
C LEU A 729 13.04 9.57 -32.58
N TRP A 730 13.45 8.31 -32.59
CA TRP A 730 14.67 7.86 -31.92
C TRP A 730 15.92 8.00 -32.80
N THR A 731 15.74 8.16 -34.11
CA THR A 731 16.84 8.34 -35.07
C THR A 731 17.00 9.79 -35.52
N VAL A 732 15.90 10.50 -35.75
CA VAL A 732 15.87 11.93 -36.14
C VAL A 732 16.08 12.83 -34.92
N LYS A 733 15.67 12.39 -33.73
CA LYS A 733 15.84 13.11 -32.46
C LYS A 733 15.22 14.52 -32.43
N PRO A 734 13.92 14.68 -32.78
CA PRO A 734 13.23 15.95 -32.59
C PRO A 734 13.07 16.28 -31.10
N ARG A 735 12.66 17.51 -30.77
CA ARG A 735 12.38 17.89 -29.38
C ARG A 735 11.15 17.16 -28.85
N ILE A 736 11.29 16.45 -27.74
CA ILE A 736 10.20 15.77 -27.03
C ILE A 736 10.08 16.38 -25.64
N VAL A 737 8.91 16.92 -25.30
CA VAL A 737 8.58 17.42 -23.96
C VAL A 737 7.56 16.49 -23.32
N TYR A 738 7.97 15.84 -22.23
CA TYR A 738 7.13 14.96 -21.44
C TYR A 738 6.77 15.60 -20.10
N CYS A 739 5.47 15.69 -19.77
CA CYS A 739 5.01 16.16 -18.46
C CYS A 739 4.39 15.02 -17.64
N ALA A 740 4.98 14.74 -16.48
CA ALA A 740 4.45 13.83 -15.47
C ALA A 740 3.68 14.59 -14.39
N ARG A 741 2.73 13.91 -13.74
CA ARG A 741 2.00 14.42 -12.58
C ARG A 741 1.80 13.29 -11.58
N ASN A 742 1.65 13.62 -10.30
CA ASN A 742 1.29 12.68 -9.26
C ASN A 742 0.11 11.79 -9.72
N PRO A 743 0.28 10.46 -9.70
CA PRO A 743 -0.70 9.57 -10.28
C PRO A 743 -2.07 9.60 -9.59
N LYS A 744 -2.13 10.01 -8.31
CA LYS A 744 -3.38 10.17 -7.56
C LYS A 744 -4.18 11.37 -8.07
N ASP A 745 -3.50 12.49 -8.31
CA ASP A 745 -4.13 13.72 -8.78
C ASP A 745 -4.58 13.56 -10.25
N VAL A 746 -3.80 12.82 -11.04
CA VAL A 746 -4.21 12.37 -12.37
C VAL A 746 -5.44 11.47 -12.28
N ALA A 747 -5.51 10.51 -11.35
CA ALA A 747 -6.67 9.61 -11.23
C ALA A 747 -7.98 10.39 -11.00
N VAL A 748 -7.99 11.34 -10.07
CA VAL A 748 -9.17 12.18 -9.80
C VAL A 748 -9.47 13.07 -11.01
N SER A 749 -8.47 13.78 -11.53
CA SER A 749 -8.66 14.70 -12.67
C SER A 749 -9.10 13.96 -13.95
N TYR A 750 -8.57 12.77 -14.16
CA TYR A 750 -8.90 11.93 -15.30
C TYR A 750 -10.27 11.31 -15.16
N MET A 751 -10.71 10.91 -13.97
CA MET A 751 -12.08 10.47 -13.73
C MET A 751 -13.11 11.53 -14.16
N HIS A 752 -12.95 12.78 -13.73
CA HIS A 752 -13.85 13.87 -14.14
C HIS A 752 -13.79 14.10 -15.64
N HIS A 753 -12.58 14.12 -16.23
CA HIS A 753 -12.42 14.24 -17.68
C HIS A 753 -13.07 13.07 -18.42
N TYR A 754 -12.98 11.85 -17.89
CA TYR A 754 -13.55 10.64 -18.47
C TYR A 754 -15.07 10.60 -18.37
N HIS A 755 -15.63 11.11 -17.28
CA HIS A 755 -17.06 11.33 -17.15
C HIS A 755 -17.57 12.38 -18.16
N HIS A 756 -16.99 13.58 -18.14
CA HIS A 756 -17.52 14.71 -18.89
C HIS A 756 -17.17 14.68 -20.39
N LEU A 757 -15.96 14.27 -20.78
CA LEU A 757 -15.48 14.31 -22.16
C LEU A 757 -15.48 12.95 -22.86
N HIS A 758 -15.30 11.86 -22.11
CA HIS A 758 -15.39 10.49 -22.66
C HIS A 758 -16.77 9.86 -22.44
N GLY A 759 -17.58 10.45 -21.58
CA GLY A 759 -18.97 10.09 -21.44
C GLY A 759 -19.28 8.94 -20.49
N PHE A 760 -18.36 8.63 -19.59
CA PHE A 760 -18.53 7.54 -18.63
C PHE A 760 -19.55 7.91 -17.55
N THR A 761 -20.65 7.18 -17.42
CA THR A 761 -21.73 7.46 -16.45
C THR A 761 -21.75 6.49 -15.26
N GLY A 762 -20.79 5.58 -15.18
CA GLY A 762 -20.70 4.59 -14.10
C GLY A 762 -20.18 5.16 -12.78
N PRO A 763 -20.20 4.34 -11.69
CA PRO A 763 -19.65 4.72 -10.40
C PRO A 763 -18.16 5.06 -10.47
N LYS A 764 -17.71 5.98 -9.60
CA LYS A 764 -16.28 6.37 -9.52
C LYS A 764 -15.36 5.18 -9.21
N GLU A 765 -15.84 4.24 -8.43
CA GLU A 765 -15.11 3.01 -8.06
C GLU A 765 -14.80 2.17 -9.28
N VAL A 766 -15.74 2.05 -10.23
CA VAL A 766 -15.54 1.31 -11.48
C VAL A 766 -14.44 1.95 -12.32
N PHE A 767 -14.42 3.29 -12.40
CA PHE A 767 -13.33 4.00 -13.06
C PHE A 767 -11.98 3.77 -12.38
N LEU A 768 -11.93 3.90 -11.05
CA LEU A 768 -10.69 3.73 -10.29
C LEU A 768 -10.16 2.29 -10.36
N ASP A 769 -11.02 1.29 -10.21
CA ASP A 769 -10.66 -0.12 -10.37
C ASP A 769 -10.14 -0.40 -11.79
N GLY A 770 -10.79 0.19 -12.79
CA GLY A 770 -10.36 0.13 -14.17
C GLY A 770 -8.99 0.78 -14.40
N LEU A 771 -8.75 1.96 -13.82
CA LEU A 771 -7.47 2.66 -13.92
C LEU A 771 -6.34 1.86 -13.27
N LEU A 772 -6.59 1.30 -12.07
CA LEU A 772 -5.66 0.45 -11.32
C LEU A 772 -5.40 -0.89 -12.01
N ALA A 773 -6.36 -1.40 -12.76
CA ALA A 773 -6.22 -2.62 -13.55
C ALA A 773 -5.64 -2.38 -14.97
N ASP A 774 -5.19 -1.15 -15.26
CA ASP A 774 -4.72 -0.72 -16.57
C ASP A 774 -5.74 -0.95 -17.71
N LYS A 775 -7.02 -0.71 -17.45
CA LYS A 775 -8.14 -0.93 -18.39
C LYS A 775 -8.80 0.35 -18.90
N VAL A 776 -8.34 1.53 -18.49
CA VAL A 776 -8.85 2.83 -18.98
C VAL A 776 -8.08 3.26 -20.22
N LEU A 777 -8.68 4.06 -21.12
CA LEU A 777 -7.97 4.57 -22.31
C LEU A 777 -6.59 5.15 -21.97
N TRP A 778 -5.63 4.88 -22.84
CA TRP A 778 -4.21 5.21 -22.75
C TRP A 778 -3.44 4.58 -21.58
N CYS A 779 -4.07 3.75 -20.73
CA CYS A 779 -3.34 2.95 -19.74
C CYS A 779 -2.31 2.03 -20.42
N PRO A 780 -1.22 1.69 -19.71
CA PRO A 780 -0.97 1.83 -18.27
C PRO A 780 -0.38 3.19 -17.82
N GLN A 781 -1.01 3.86 -16.86
CA GLN A 781 -0.64 5.21 -16.41
C GLN A 781 0.80 5.31 -15.86
N VAL A 782 1.13 4.49 -14.85
CA VAL A 782 2.43 4.57 -14.17
C VAL A 782 3.54 4.18 -15.13
N LYS A 783 3.32 3.11 -15.91
CA LYS A 783 4.31 2.62 -16.85
C LYS A 783 4.53 3.60 -18.01
N HIS A 784 3.50 4.32 -18.46
CA HIS A 784 3.63 5.42 -19.42
C HIS A 784 4.65 6.46 -18.95
N ALA A 785 4.55 6.94 -17.70
CA ALA A 785 5.52 7.89 -17.16
C ALA A 785 6.90 7.29 -16.92
N LEU A 786 6.97 6.03 -16.48
CA LEU A 786 8.23 5.33 -16.25
C LEU A 786 9.03 5.07 -17.53
N ASP A 787 8.37 4.84 -18.67
CA ASP A 787 9.04 4.65 -19.95
C ASP A 787 9.74 5.95 -20.39
N PHE A 788 9.08 7.10 -20.24
CA PHE A 788 9.71 8.41 -20.51
C PHE A 788 10.76 8.80 -19.47
N TRP A 789 10.54 8.48 -18.19
CA TRP A 789 11.55 8.67 -17.16
C TRP A 789 12.83 7.89 -17.49
N ASN A 790 12.70 6.69 -18.08
CA ASN A 790 13.83 5.85 -18.45
C ASN A 790 14.72 6.48 -19.53
N VAL A 791 14.15 7.33 -20.40
CA VAL A 791 14.86 7.97 -21.52
C VAL A 791 15.12 9.46 -21.30
N ARG A 792 14.80 10.00 -20.12
CA ARG A 792 14.91 11.43 -19.78
C ARG A 792 16.32 12.05 -19.88
N GLN A 793 17.35 11.22 -20.02
CA GLN A 793 18.74 11.69 -20.16
C GLN A 793 19.14 11.89 -21.63
N LEU A 794 18.26 11.53 -22.57
CA LEU A 794 18.48 11.85 -23.98
C LEU A 794 18.35 13.37 -24.16
N ASP A 795 19.31 13.92 -24.89
CA ASP A 795 19.45 15.36 -25.20
C ASP A 795 18.21 16.01 -25.81
N HIS A 796 17.41 15.24 -26.54
CA HIS A 796 16.18 15.67 -27.20
C HIS A 796 14.90 15.32 -26.41
N VAL A 797 15.02 14.92 -25.14
CA VAL A 797 13.89 14.63 -24.25
C VAL A 797 13.94 15.51 -23.00
N LEU A 798 12.98 16.41 -22.85
CA LEU A 798 12.77 17.20 -21.64
C LEU A 798 11.66 16.59 -20.77
N PHE A 799 12.00 16.17 -19.56
CA PHE A 799 11.04 15.63 -18.60
C PHE A 799 10.69 16.67 -17.53
N LEU A 800 9.40 17.00 -17.44
CA LEU A 800 8.84 17.99 -16.52
C LEU A 800 7.89 17.33 -15.51
N HIS A 801 7.77 17.95 -14.34
CA HIS A 801 6.74 17.61 -13.35
C HIS A 801 5.71 18.73 -13.25
N PHE A 802 4.44 18.37 -13.27
CA PHE A 802 3.32 19.29 -13.08
C PHE A 802 3.43 20.03 -11.74
N GLU A 803 3.87 19.34 -10.69
CA GLU A 803 4.05 19.91 -9.37
C GLU A 803 5.15 20.99 -9.34
N GLU A 804 6.18 20.86 -10.18
CA GLU A 804 7.22 21.89 -10.33
C GLU A 804 6.65 23.13 -11.01
N MET A 805 5.85 22.96 -12.08
CA MET A 805 5.20 24.08 -12.77
C MET A 805 4.25 24.86 -11.85
N LYS A 806 3.56 24.18 -10.94
CA LYS A 806 2.67 24.82 -9.95
C LYS A 806 3.47 25.53 -8.84
N LYS A 807 4.60 24.96 -8.41
CA LYS A 807 5.39 25.48 -7.29
C LYS A 807 6.29 26.66 -7.68
N ASP A 808 6.98 26.55 -8.82
CA ASP A 808 7.95 27.53 -9.30
C ASP A 808 8.00 27.48 -10.84
N LEU A 809 7.04 28.17 -11.45
CA LEU A 809 6.90 28.22 -12.90
C LEU A 809 8.11 28.85 -13.56
N THR A 810 8.71 29.90 -12.97
CA THR A 810 9.86 30.62 -13.52
C THR A 810 11.06 29.70 -13.70
N SER A 811 11.39 28.87 -12.70
CA SER A 811 12.47 27.89 -12.81
C SER A 811 12.21 26.85 -13.91
N VAL A 812 10.94 26.45 -14.11
CA VAL A 812 10.58 25.54 -15.22
C VAL A 812 10.73 26.25 -16.57
N LEU A 813 10.29 27.50 -16.69
CA LEU A 813 10.41 28.27 -17.93
C LEU A 813 11.86 28.42 -18.37
N LEU A 814 12.78 28.68 -17.44
CA LEU A 814 14.21 28.76 -17.74
C LEU A 814 14.76 27.44 -18.33
N ARG A 815 14.37 26.29 -17.78
CA ARG A 815 14.77 24.96 -18.29
C ARG A 815 14.19 24.69 -19.68
N VAL A 816 12.94 25.09 -19.93
CA VAL A 816 12.30 24.93 -21.25
C VAL A 816 12.96 25.87 -22.27
N MET A 817 13.23 27.13 -21.91
CA MET A 817 13.95 28.08 -22.76
C MET A 817 15.34 27.57 -23.14
N GLU A 818 16.09 27.01 -22.19
CA GLU A 818 17.38 26.37 -22.43
C GLU A 818 17.25 25.22 -23.44
N PHE A 819 16.29 24.32 -23.21
CA PHE A 819 16.02 23.18 -24.11
C PHE A 819 15.63 23.60 -25.55
N PHE A 820 14.97 24.75 -25.69
CA PHE A 820 14.58 25.32 -26.98
C PHE A 820 15.65 26.27 -27.57
N ASN A 821 16.76 26.51 -26.88
CA ASN A 821 17.77 27.52 -27.22
C ASN A 821 17.17 28.92 -27.43
N LYS A 822 16.26 29.32 -26.54
CA LYS A 822 15.61 30.64 -26.54
C LYS A 822 16.08 31.45 -25.34
N GLN A 823 16.12 32.77 -25.50
CA GLN A 823 16.43 33.70 -24.42
C GLN A 823 15.45 34.86 -24.44
N TYR A 824 14.91 35.18 -23.26
CA TYR A 824 13.95 36.25 -23.04
C TYR A 824 14.43 37.09 -21.87
N ASN A 825 14.17 38.40 -21.91
CA ASN A 825 14.51 39.27 -20.79
C ASN A 825 13.54 39.05 -19.60
N GLU A 826 13.86 39.64 -18.46
CA GLU A 826 13.10 39.47 -17.21
C GLU A 826 11.62 39.87 -17.37
N ALA A 827 11.33 40.98 -18.05
CA ALA A 827 9.95 41.44 -18.28
C ALA A 827 9.16 40.49 -19.18
N GLN A 828 9.79 39.94 -20.22
CA GLN A 828 9.19 38.92 -21.09
C GLN A 828 8.92 37.61 -20.33
N LEU A 829 9.84 37.21 -19.45
CA LEU A 829 9.69 36.02 -18.63
C LEU A 829 8.56 36.17 -17.61
N GLU A 830 8.46 37.32 -16.97
CA GLU A 830 7.36 37.66 -16.06
C GLU A 830 6.00 37.67 -16.79
N GLN A 831 5.94 38.29 -17.98
CA GLN A 831 4.73 38.28 -18.82
C GLN A 831 4.33 36.85 -19.23
N LEU A 832 5.30 36.00 -19.59
CA LEU A 832 5.03 34.61 -19.93
C LEU A 832 4.52 33.82 -18.71
N ALA A 833 5.12 34.01 -17.53
CA ALA A 833 4.68 33.37 -16.31
C ALA A 833 3.25 33.79 -15.92
N ASP A 834 2.91 35.07 -16.08
CA ASP A 834 1.55 35.59 -15.83
C ASP A 834 0.53 35.03 -16.82
N HIS A 835 0.86 34.98 -18.11
CA HIS A 835 0.00 34.38 -19.14
C HIS A 835 -0.28 32.90 -18.87
N LEU A 836 0.76 32.18 -18.43
CA LEU A 836 0.70 30.77 -18.10
C LEU A 836 0.15 30.51 -16.69
N SER A 837 -0.18 31.54 -15.91
CA SER A 837 -0.83 31.35 -14.61
C SER A 837 -2.17 30.61 -14.77
N PHE A 838 -2.56 29.87 -13.74
CA PHE A 838 -3.79 29.07 -13.78
C PHE A 838 -5.04 29.92 -14.06
N ASP A 839 -5.13 31.10 -13.43
CA ASP A 839 -6.28 31.99 -13.59
C ASP A 839 -6.41 32.54 -15.00
N THR A 840 -5.29 32.89 -15.64
CA THR A 840 -5.27 33.36 -17.03
C THR A 840 -5.58 32.21 -17.99
N MET A 841 -4.91 31.07 -17.84
CA MET A 841 -5.10 29.89 -18.70
C MET A 841 -6.53 29.35 -18.66
N ARG A 842 -7.17 29.33 -17.49
CA ARG A 842 -8.57 28.89 -17.33
C ARG A 842 -9.55 29.78 -18.13
N LYS A 843 -9.28 31.09 -18.19
CA LYS A 843 -10.13 32.08 -18.88
C LYS A 843 -9.80 32.20 -20.36
N ASN A 844 -8.64 31.72 -20.80
CA ASN A 844 -8.18 31.86 -22.18
C ASN A 844 -8.98 30.96 -23.15
N PRO A 845 -9.83 31.52 -24.04
CA PRO A 845 -10.69 30.72 -24.92
C PRO A 845 -9.94 29.92 -25.99
N SER A 846 -8.70 30.30 -26.31
CA SER A 846 -7.89 29.56 -27.29
C SER A 846 -7.20 28.33 -26.68
N ALA A 847 -6.97 28.33 -25.35
CA ALA A 847 -6.28 27.26 -24.63
C ALA A 847 -7.20 26.43 -23.73
N ASN A 848 -8.40 26.91 -23.40
CA ASN A 848 -9.24 26.27 -22.39
C ASN A 848 -10.04 25.04 -22.86
N ASN A 849 -9.77 24.54 -24.08
CA ASN A 849 -10.44 23.41 -24.74
C ASN A 849 -11.94 23.61 -25.05
N MET A 850 -12.45 24.86 -25.09
CA MET A 850 -13.85 25.11 -25.44
C MET A 850 -14.32 24.53 -26.78
N ALA A 851 -13.46 24.62 -27.80
CA ALA A 851 -13.76 24.06 -29.12
C ALA A 851 -13.90 22.53 -29.08
N LEU A 852 -13.04 21.85 -28.32
CA LEU A 852 -13.07 20.39 -28.16
C LEU A 852 -14.37 19.92 -27.49
N CYS A 853 -14.74 20.57 -26.39
CA CYS A 853 -15.97 20.25 -25.69
C CYS A 853 -17.19 20.42 -26.60
N LYS A 854 -17.30 21.55 -27.34
CA LYS A 854 -18.40 21.76 -28.30
C LYS A 854 -18.44 20.69 -29.40
N GLY A 855 -17.27 20.27 -29.89
CA GLY A 855 -17.17 19.15 -30.84
C GLY A 855 -17.71 17.85 -30.24
N ILE A 856 -17.34 17.53 -29.00
CA ILE A 856 -17.81 16.34 -28.28
C ILE A 856 -19.31 16.43 -27.96
N GLU A 857 -19.84 17.61 -27.62
CA GLU A 857 -21.29 17.82 -27.46
C GLU A 857 -22.03 17.51 -28.76
N SER A 858 -21.51 17.97 -29.90
CA SER A 858 -22.09 17.70 -31.22
C SER A 858 -22.05 16.22 -31.60
N ILE A 859 -21.01 15.48 -31.21
CA ILE A 859 -20.85 14.06 -31.53
C ILE A 859 -21.69 13.19 -30.60
N SER A 860 -21.65 13.49 -29.29
CA SER A 860 -22.29 12.66 -28.25
C SER A 860 -23.73 13.02 -27.95
N GLY A 861 -24.21 14.19 -28.40
CA GLY A 861 -25.53 14.72 -28.09
C GLY A 861 -25.73 15.14 -26.62
N ARG A 862 -24.68 15.10 -25.79
CA ARG A 862 -24.73 15.46 -24.36
C ARG A 862 -24.07 16.80 -24.14
N LYS A 863 -24.58 17.56 -23.16
CA LYS A 863 -23.96 18.80 -22.71
C LYS A 863 -22.73 18.50 -21.85
N VAL A 864 -21.62 19.16 -22.12
CA VAL A 864 -20.36 19.00 -21.40
C VAL A 864 -20.21 20.17 -20.42
N GLU A 865 -20.05 19.88 -19.13
CA GLU A 865 -19.83 20.91 -18.11
C GLU A 865 -18.39 21.43 -18.13
N PHE A 866 -18.23 22.70 -18.55
CA PHE A 866 -16.92 23.35 -18.72
C PHE A 866 -16.14 23.56 -17.43
N GLU A 867 -16.80 23.88 -16.32
CA GLU A 867 -16.13 24.23 -15.05
C GLU A 867 -15.38 23.03 -14.44
N CYS A 868 -15.80 21.80 -14.73
CA CYS A 868 -15.17 20.59 -14.20
C CYS A 868 -13.84 20.22 -14.89
N VAL A 869 -13.49 20.83 -16.03
CA VAL A 869 -12.21 20.56 -16.72
C VAL A 869 -11.01 21.09 -15.92
N TYR A 870 -11.24 22.11 -15.07
CA TYR A 870 -10.23 22.84 -14.29
C TYR A 870 -10.38 22.71 -12.76
N LYS A 871 -11.41 22.02 -12.25
CA LYS A 871 -11.79 22.00 -10.81
C LYS A 871 -10.74 21.47 -9.82
N LEU A 872 -9.61 20.92 -10.27
CA LEU A 872 -8.65 20.19 -9.42
C LEU A 872 -7.21 20.75 -9.47
N VAL A 873 -7.07 22.07 -9.59
CA VAL A 873 -5.77 22.75 -9.42
C VAL A 873 -5.75 23.63 -8.15
N ASP A 874 -6.92 23.94 -7.60
CA ASP A 874 -7.07 24.69 -6.34
C ASP A 874 -7.16 23.71 -5.15
N ASP A 875 -6.00 23.29 -4.63
CA ASP A 875 -5.89 22.42 -3.44
C ASP A 875 -6.14 23.20 -2.13
N SER A 876 -7.14 24.09 -2.11
CA SER A 876 -7.48 24.83 -0.88
C SER A 876 -8.77 24.39 -0.22
N LYS A 877 -9.67 23.67 -0.90
CA LYS A 877 -10.94 23.16 -0.32
C LYS A 877 -11.46 21.94 -1.09
N ASP A 878 -11.20 20.74 -0.56
CA ASP A 878 -12.17 19.63 -0.39
C ASP A 878 -11.45 18.30 -0.07
#